data_AF-A0A1M4TH78-F1
#
_entry.id   AF-A0A1M4TH78-F1
#
_cell.length_a   1.000
_cell.length_b   1.000
_cell.length_c   1.000
_cell.angle_alpha   90.00
_cell.angle_beta   90.00
_cell.angle_gamma   90.00
#
_symmetry.space_group_name_H-M   'P 1'
#
loop_
_entity.id
_entity.type
_entity.pdbx_description
1 polymer ?
#
loop_
_entity_poly.entity_id
_entity_poly.type
_entity_poly.pdbx_seq_one_letter_code
_entity_poly.pdbx_strand_id
1 'polypeptide(L)'
;MDVKKTCKYIAACLLLGAALVTGAAGCGQEAGTRKTPSQQAQEKERDAAARSRQLFNLYKMDGEKALAAVDEVYHSLASEKEKAGFIQEAGNAARWSLKGTARDAVVQWLWKTAETDSLPSIRQQCLYTLYQLGVKEALNKFVEDTDKNGMAAWPVGNDDAGFSRLDWQFLKEAVEKYPQSYLARGIKAYEEVRGEPYFELARREKYQKDWGVYSYGDEQYDPEREIPGWEKFLQEFSRHPAADDAAYRLARCYEIEGRWAEALNMLQKARTLPDGDMRYHASGRLVYVLDVRMTYEQLRELPLQDLDPALRLMTSYSLGVKQIRRDDYRQAAGALEEMLRKYKEEGKPASQELLPYTTAASPYDFWGAVEKQLARVKELAGRKEQWEKTRDPARLYDLAAAIYHDQLLYYNHLWAGERQWYNWLGYINATASGRAPAEMAAFAREMINYNHSLPFFRQVYSHPASGPELKAKALYSLGLCYIGLDQWGQDAWFAFTPSEVRQKIISIYRQFLNEYPDNSMADEALLVLGAYTGDAAYLERIIREYPRGDVADKAQKLLEKMKSPFYVNTRPYGSAMPYKVLVDGDAGNPWGAQDAITIPGEVKKWAMENSRRPFTGSLTSGQWRYIFIAAGEKPTAGYRVEITGIHDDGRGKITVHYRVAGPPPGSVVAQVITHPCVLARIPAGDAALEFREES
;
A
#
# COMPACT_ATOMS: atom_id res chain seq x y z
N MET A 1 -16.49 7.75 -5.86
CA MET A 1 -16.94 7.21 -4.56
C MET A 1 -18.10 8.05 -4.04
N ASP A 2 -19.28 7.47 -3.87
CA ASP A 2 -20.48 8.14 -3.36
C ASP A 2 -20.42 8.18 -1.82
N VAL A 3 -20.07 9.35 -1.28
CA VAL A 3 -19.90 9.66 0.15
C VAL A 3 -21.19 9.46 0.97
N LYS A 4 -22.36 9.27 0.33
CA LYS A 4 -23.63 9.06 1.03
C LYS A 4 -23.86 7.66 1.58
N LYS A 5 -23.11 6.63 1.17
CA LYS A 5 -23.32 5.25 1.66
C LYS A 5 -22.63 4.93 2.99
N THR A 6 -21.54 5.63 3.33
CA THR A 6 -20.74 5.32 4.53
C THR A 6 -21.36 5.86 5.83
N CYS A 7 -22.15 6.93 5.78
CA CYS A 7 -22.76 7.53 6.99
C CYS A 7 -24.00 6.76 7.52
N LYS A 8 -24.58 5.82 6.77
CA LYS A 8 -25.74 5.03 7.25
C LYS A 8 -25.35 3.84 8.13
N TYR A 9 -24.12 3.33 8.03
CA TYR A 9 -23.68 2.18 8.82
C TYR A 9 -23.24 2.54 10.25
N ILE A 10 -22.74 3.76 10.47
CA ILE A 10 -22.29 4.22 11.79
C ILE A 10 -23.46 4.57 12.72
N ALA A 11 -24.61 4.99 12.17
CA ALA A 11 -25.81 5.30 12.95
C ALA A 11 -26.59 4.05 13.41
N ALA A 12 -26.45 2.91 12.73
CA ALA A 12 -27.15 1.67 13.09
C ALA A 12 -26.46 0.91 14.25
N CYS A 13 -25.13 1.02 14.38
CA CYS A 13 -24.37 0.38 15.46
C CYS A 13 -24.52 1.11 16.81
N LEU A 14 -24.83 2.41 16.81
CA LEU A 14 -25.02 3.20 18.04
C LEU A 14 -26.42 3.07 18.66
N LEU A 15 -27.42 2.54 17.93
CA LEU A 15 -28.80 2.39 18.40
C LEU A 15 -29.15 0.98 18.93
N LEU A 16 -28.34 -0.04 18.62
CA LEU A 16 -28.54 -1.41 19.14
C LEU A 16 -27.85 -1.66 20.49
N GLY A 17 -26.95 -0.77 20.93
CA GLY A 17 -26.30 -0.83 22.25
C GLY A 17 -27.16 -0.39 23.44
N ALA A 18 -28.38 0.11 23.21
CA ALA A 18 -29.25 0.68 24.25
C ALA A 18 -30.46 -0.18 24.66
N ALA A 19 -30.62 -1.39 24.10
CA ALA A 19 -31.83 -2.22 24.31
C ALA A 19 -31.63 -3.47 25.21
N LEU A 20 -30.50 -3.61 25.91
CA LEU A 20 -30.20 -4.79 26.73
C LEU A 20 -29.93 -4.49 28.22
N VAL A 21 -30.52 -3.42 28.76
CA VAL A 21 -30.52 -3.15 30.21
C VAL A 21 -31.91 -2.72 30.65
N THR A 22 -32.84 -3.66 30.76
CA THR A 22 -33.96 -3.61 31.72
C THR A 22 -34.64 -4.98 31.81
N GLY A 23 -34.65 -5.56 33.02
CA GLY A 23 -35.60 -6.61 33.38
C GLY A 23 -35.01 -7.82 34.09
N ALA A 24 -35.00 -7.78 35.43
CA ALA A 24 -35.53 -8.86 36.26
C ALA A 24 -35.34 -8.52 37.76
N ALA A 25 -36.44 -8.19 38.42
CA ALA A 25 -36.57 -8.29 39.87
C ALA A 25 -37.66 -9.34 40.16
N GLY A 26 -37.38 -10.27 41.08
CA GLY A 26 -38.43 -11.02 41.78
C GLY A 26 -38.28 -12.54 41.88
N CYS A 27 -38.07 -12.98 43.13
CA CYS A 27 -38.54 -14.22 43.78
C CYS A 27 -37.80 -15.56 43.59
N GLY A 28 -37.35 -16.10 44.73
CA GLY A 28 -37.82 -17.41 45.23
C GLY A 28 -36.83 -18.57 45.20
N GLN A 29 -36.44 -19.04 46.40
CA GLN A 29 -35.67 -20.27 46.64
C GLN A 29 -36.40 -21.53 46.14
N GLU A 30 -35.66 -22.49 45.59
CA GLU A 30 -35.76 -23.91 45.98
C GLU A 30 -34.53 -24.70 45.46
N ALA A 31 -33.96 -25.52 46.35
CA ALA A 31 -32.78 -26.32 46.10
C ALA A 31 -33.12 -27.61 45.33
N GLY A 32 -32.57 -27.74 44.13
CA GLY A 32 -32.55 -28.97 43.36
C GLY A 32 -31.59 -28.77 42.19
N THR A 33 -30.71 -29.73 41.94
CA THR A 33 -29.70 -29.74 40.87
C THR A 33 -30.33 -29.64 39.47
N ARG A 34 -30.75 -28.44 39.09
CA ARG A 34 -31.07 -28.03 37.71
C ARG A 34 -30.05 -26.98 37.29
N LYS A 35 -29.32 -27.28 36.22
CA LYS A 35 -28.41 -26.31 35.59
C LYS A 35 -29.18 -25.01 35.31
N THR A 36 -28.60 -23.87 35.64
CA THR A 36 -29.23 -22.57 35.38
C THR A 36 -29.35 -22.33 33.88
N PRO A 37 -30.30 -21.49 33.42
CA PRO A 37 -30.39 -21.08 32.02
C PRO A 37 -29.06 -20.52 31.46
N SER A 38 -28.24 -19.88 32.32
CA SER A 38 -26.90 -19.41 31.94
C SER A 38 -25.91 -20.56 31.71
N GLN A 39 -25.95 -21.62 32.51
CA GLN A 39 -25.12 -22.82 32.33
C GLN A 39 -25.51 -23.61 31.06
N GLN A 40 -26.81 -23.64 30.71
CA GLN A 40 -27.27 -24.26 29.45
C GLN A 40 -26.96 -23.41 28.21
N ALA A 41 -26.92 -22.07 28.34
CA ALA A 41 -26.46 -21.18 27.28
C ALA A 41 -24.94 -21.31 27.03
N GLN A 42 -24.15 -21.52 28.09
CA GLN A 42 -22.70 -21.75 28.01
C GLN A 42 -22.31 -22.98 27.20
N GLU A 43 -23.08 -24.08 27.28
CA GLU A 43 -22.80 -25.30 26.51
C GLU A 43 -23.07 -25.13 25.00
N LYS A 44 -23.78 -24.06 24.60
CA LYS A 44 -24.11 -23.76 23.20
C LYS A 44 -23.24 -22.67 22.56
N GLU A 45 -22.44 -21.94 23.35
CA GLU A 45 -21.52 -20.93 22.82
C GLU A 45 -20.32 -21.61 22.15
N ARG A 46 -20.13 -21.33 20.85
CA ARG A 46 -19.07 -21.93 20.04
C ARG A 46 -17.79 -21.09 20.05
N ASP A 47 -17.86 -19.81 20.39
CA ASP A 47 -16.68 -18.96 20.53
C ASP A 47 -16.02 -19.15 21.90
N ALA A 48 -14.81 -19.72 21.90
CA ALA A 48 -14.00 -19.95 23.09
C ALA A 48 -13.70 -18.65 23.88
N ALA A 49 -13.53 -17.51 23.20
CA ALA A 49 -13.27 -16.23 23.86
C ALA A 49 -14.53 -15.69 24.55
N ALA A 50 -15.70 -15.78 23.89
CA ALA A 50 -16.99 -15.46 24.51
C ALA A 50 -17.29 -16.35 25.72
N ARG A 51 -17.03 -17.66 25.60
CA ARG A 51 -17.20 -18.63 26.70
C ARG A 51 -16.25 -18.34 27.87
N SER A 52 -15.00 -17.96 27.59
CA SER A 52 -14.03 -17.51 28.58
C SER A 52 -14.51 -16.28 29.35
N ARG A 53 -14.94 -15.22 28.63
CA ARG A 53 -15.49 -13.99 29.25
C ARG A 53 -16.67 -14.28 30.17
N GLN A 54 -17.58 -15.18 29.77
CA GLN A 54 -18.70 -15.61 30.59
C GLN A 54 -18.24 -16.35 31.87
N LEU A 55 -17.25 -17.23 31.76
CA LEU A 55 -16.69 -17.94 32.92
C LEU A 55 -16.02 -17.00 33.91
N PHE A 56 -15.22 -16.03 33.45
CA PHE A 56 -14.58 -15.06 34.33
C PHE A 56 -15.58 -14.07 34.95
N ASN A 57 -16.67 -13.75 34.25
CA ASN A 57 -17.79 -12.99 34.83
C ASN A 57 -18.50 -13.77 35.95
N LEU A 58 -18.66 -15.09 35.82
CA LEU A 58 -19.21 -15.95 36.87
C LEU A 58 -18.21 -16.16 38.03
N TYR A 59 -16.91 -16.24 37.72
CA TYR A 59 -15.84 -16.34 38.71
C TYR A 59 -15.85 -15.16 39.69
N LYS A 60 -16.19 -13.95 39.20
CA LYS A 60 -16.43 -12.76 40.02
C LYS A 60 -17.56 -12.94 41.05
N MET A 61 -18.48 -13.88 40.84
CA MET A 61 -19.68 -14.07 41.66
C MET A 61 -19.60 -15.26 42.64
N ASP A 62 -18.84 -16.33 42.36
CA ASP A 62 -18.89 -17.58 43.18
C ASP A 62 -17.54 -18.34 43.36
N GLY A 63 -16.40 -17.64 43.24
CA GLY A 63 -15.11 -17.93 43.90
C GLY A 63 -14.30 -19.19 43.55
N GLU A 64 -14.81 -20.41 43.80
CA GLU A 64 -13.97 -21.64 43.78
C GLU A 64 -14.38 -22.67 42.71
N LYS A 65 -15.69 -22.87 42.45
CA LYS A 65 -16.15 -23.86 41.45
C LYS A 65 -15.79 -23.49 40.01
N ALA A 66 -15.48 -22.23 39.75
CA ALA A 66 -15.29 -21.73 38.39
C ALA A 66 -13.84 -21.80 37.88
N LEU A 67 -12.80 -21.96 38.72
CA LEU A 67 -11.42 -22.15 38.22
C LEU A 67 -11.20 -23.56 37.63
N ALA A 68 -11.81 -24.60 38.24
CA ALA A 68 -11.79 -25.95 37.68
C ALA A 68 -12.46 -25.99 36.29
N ALA A 69 -13.55 -25.24 36.11
CA ALA A 69 -14.22 -25.11 34.82
C ALA A 69 -13.38 -24.33 33.79
N VAL A 70 -12.61 -23.32 34.23
CA VAL A 70 -11.63 -22.60 33.37
C VAL A 70 -10.56 -23.57 32.86
N ASP A 71 -9.99 -24.39 33.76
CA ASP A 71 -8.96 -25.37 33.41
C ASP A 71 -9.50 -26.45 32.45
N GLU A 72 -10.70 -26.97 32.72
CA GLU A 72 -11.38 -27.95 31.87
C GLU A 72 -11.63 -27.40 30.46
N VAL A 73 -12.18 -26.19 30.36
CA VAL A 73 -12.42 -25.55 29.05
C VAL A 73 -11.12 -25.35 28.31
N TYR A 74 -10.08 -24.82 28.96
CA TYR A 74 -8.77 -24.62 28.34
C TYR A 74 -8.20 -25.91 27.73
N HIS A 75 -8.26 -27.04 28.46
CA HIS A 75 -7.77 -28.33 27.96
C HIS A 75 -8.65 -28.92 26.85
N SER A 76 -9.92 -28.52 26.77
CA SER A 76 -10.81 -28.92 25.67
C SER A 76 -10.59 -28.14 24.36
N LEU A 77 -9.84 -27.02 24.39
CA LEU A 77 -9.61 -26.20 23.21
C LEU A 77 -8.71 -26.93 22.22
N ALA A 78 -9.17 -27.01 20.97
CA ALA A 78 -8.52 -27.81 19.94
C ALA A 78 -7.37 -27.06 19.25
N SER A 79 -7.45 -25.73 19.13
CA SER A 79 -6.46 -24.93 18.43
C SER A 79 -5.59 -24.07 19.35
N GLU A 80 -4.34 -23.87 18.93
CA GLU A 80 -3.39 -22.95 19.58
C GLU A 80 -3.94 -21.51 19.65
N LYS A 81 -4.67 -21.09 18.60
CA LYS A 81 -5.32 -19.78 18.54
C LYS A 81 -6.37 -19.60 19.63
N GLU A 82 -7.24 -20.60 19.81
CA GLU A 82 -8.27 -20.56 20.86
C GLU A 82 -7.62 -20.52 22.24
N LYS A 83 -6.58 -21.34 22.47
CA LYS A 83 -5.83 -21.33 23.74
C LYS A 83 -5.18 -19.99 24.03
N ALA A 84 -4.52 -19.37 23.04
CA ALA A 84 -3.91 -18.06 23.19
C ALA A 84 -4.95 -16.96 23.50
N GLY A 85 -6.08 -16.96 22.77
CA GLY A 85 -7.20 -16.04 23.05
C GLY A 85 -7.79 -16.26 24.45
N PHE A 86 -7.88 -17.52 24.90
CA PHE A 86 -8.35 -17.85 26.24
C PHE A 86 -7.42 -17.31 27.35
N ILE A 87 -6.10 -17.44 27.18
CA ILE A 87 -5.10 -16.88 28.09
C ILE A 87 -5.18 -15.35 28.15
N GLN A 88 -5.38 -14.71 26.99
CA GLN A 88 -5.53 -13.25 26.91
C GLN A 88 -6.76 -12.77 27.70
N GLU A 89 -7.89 -13.46 27.56
CA GLU A 89 -9.10 -13.15 28.34
C GLU A 89 -8.89 -13.38 29.84
N ALA A 90 -8.16 -14.42 30.24
CA ALA A 90 -7.79 -14.65 31.64
C ALA A 90 -6.93 -13.49 32.19
N GLY A 91 -5.95 -13.02 31.42
CA GLY A 91 -5.14 -11.86 31.74
C GLY A 91 -5.96 -10.57 31.88
N ASN A 92 -6.87 -10.32 30.94
CA ASN A 92 -7.77 -9.16 30.99
C ASN A 92 -8.69 -9.20 32.22
N ALA A 93 -9.24 -10.38 32.54
CA ALA A 93 -10.04 -10.58 33.74
C ALA A 93 -9.22 -10.28 35.00
N ALA A 94 -8.00 -10.82 35.11
CA ALA A 94 -7.10 -10.58 36.23
C ALA A 94 -6.66 -9.11 36.36
N ARG A 95 -6.53 -8.39 35.26
CA ARG A 95 -6.12 -6.96 35.23
C ARG A 95 -7.26 -6.03 35.63
N TRP A 96 -8.45 -6.24 35.08
CA TRP A 96 -9.52 -5.24 35.12
C TRP A 96 -10.70 -5.62 36.01
N SER A 97 -10.95 -6.93 36.20
CA SER A 97 -12.22 -7.42 36.76
C SER A 97 -12.06 -8.13 38.11
N LEU A 98 -10.97 -8.88 38.30
CA LEU A 98 -10.73 -9.70 39.49
C LEU A 98 -9.80 -9.00 40.48
N LYS A 99 -9.98 -9.27 41.77
CA LYS A 99 -9.18 -8.69 42.88
C LYS A 99 -8.92 -9.75 43.96
N GLY A 100 -7.88 -9.54 44.77
CA GLY A 100 -7.53 -10.41 45.89
C GLY A 100 -7.33 -11.88 45.47
N THR A 101 -7.86 -12.80 46.26
CA THR A 101 -7.71 -14.26 46.07
C THR A 101 -8.14 -14.74 44.68
N ALA A 102 -9.18 -14.15 44.09
CA ALA A 102 -9.64 -14.48 42.75
C ALA A 102 -8.60 -14.13 41.67
N ARG A 103 -7.93 -12.98 41.80
CA ARG A 103 -6.84 -12.60 40.90
C ARG A 103 -5.65 -13.53 41.10
N ASP A 104 -5.31 -13.85 42.34
CA ASP A 104 -4.15 -14.69 42.68
C ASP A 104 -4.32 -16.12 42.16
N ALA A 105 -5.55 -16.66 42.19
CA ALA A 105 -5.88 -17.95 41.62
C ALA A 105 -5.67 -18.01 40.09
N VAL A 106 -6.05 -16.94 39.36
CA VAL A 106 -5.78 -16.84 37.92
C VAL A 106 -4.27 -16.71 37.64
N VAL A 107 -3.55 -15.96 38.46
CA VAL A 107 -2.08 -15.86 38.38
C VAL A 107 -1.42 -17.23 38.58
N GLN A 108 -1.86 -18.01 39.58
CA GLN A 108 -1.37 -19.37 39.80
C GLN A 108 -1.71 -20.32 38.65
N TRP A 109 -2.92 -20.20 38.10
CA TRP A 109 -3.32 -20.97 36.93
C TRP A 109 -2.44 -20.66 35.71
N LEU A 110 -2.15 -19.38 35.45
CA LEU A 110 -1.24 -18.97 34.37
C LEU A 110 0.18 -19.54 34.56
N TRP A 111 0.69 -19.56 35.79
CA TRP A 111 1.98 -20.20 36.10
C TRP A 111 1.96 -21.70 35.81
N LYS A 112 0.94 -22.41 36.31
CA LYS A 112 0.79 -23.85 36.07
C LYS A 112 0.73 -24.14 34.57
N THR A 113 -0.10 -23.42 33.83
CA THR A 113 -0.21 -23.56 32.37
C THR A 113 1.11 -23.26 31.67
N ALA A 114 1.83 -22.22 32.09
CA ALA A 114 3.17 -21.92 31.58
C ALA A 114 4.19 -23.04 31.83
N GLU A 115 4.06 -23.81 32.90
CA GLU A 115 4.98 -24.92 33.22
C GLU A 115 4.59 -26.22 32.51
N THR A 116 3.29 -26.47 32.32
CA THR A 116 2.79 -27.77 31.87
C THR A 116 2.44 -27.84 30.39
N ASP A 117 2.14 -26.72 29.73
CA ASP A 117 1.72 -26.77 28.32
C ASP A 117 2.90 -27.10 27.40
N SER A 118 2.67 -28.06 26.50
CA SER A 118 3.67 -28.52 25.54
C SER A 118 4.04 -27.47 24.47
N LEU A 119 3.15 -26.51 24.18
CA LEU A 119 3.32 -25.54 23.11
C LEU A 119 4.11 -24.31 23.60
N PRO A 120 5.29 -23.99 23.00
CA PRO A 120 6.08 -22.82 23.41
C PRO A 120 5.33 -21.49 23.31
N SER A 121 4.50 -21.30 22.29
CA SER A 121 3.66 -20.10 22.11
C SER A 121 2.70 -19.87 23.27
N ILE A 122 2.09 -20.93 23.77
CA ILE A 122 1.19 -20.87 24.92
C ILE A 122 1.98 -20.56 26.19
N ARG A 123 3.09 -21.26 26.44
CA ARG A 123 3.92 -20.99 27.63
C ARG A 123 4.39 -19.53 27.65
N GLN A 124 4.93 -19.06 26.53
CA GLN A 124 5.39 -17.69 26.36
C GLN A 124 4.25 -16.66 26.51
N GLN A 125 3.05 -16.95 25.97
CA GLN A 125 1.87 -16.11 26.16
C GLN A 125 1.45 -16.01 27.64
N CYS A 126 1.45 -17.13 28.38
CA CYS A 126 1.18 -17.14 29.81
C CYS A 126 2.21 -16.29 30.58
N LEU A 127 3.50 -16.48 30.31
CA LEU A 127 4.60 -15.76 30.96
C LEU A 127 4.57 -14.26 30.66
N TYR A 128 4.28 -13.87 29.42
CA TYR A 128 4.10 -12.47 29.05
C TYR A 128 2.86 -11.87 29.74
N THR A 129 1.75 -12.60 29.78
CA THR A 129 0.53 -12.18 30.49
C THR A 129 0.79 -11.96 31.98
N LEU A 130 1.52 -12.88 32.63
CA LEU A 130 1.95 -12.77 34.02
C LEU A 130 2.81 -11.51 34.26
N TYR A 131 3.77 -11.25 33.36
CA TYR A 131 4.57 -10.04 33.41
C TYR A 131 3.70 -8.77 33.34
N GLN A 132 2.75 -8.72 32.40
CA GLN A 132 1.83 -7.58 32.29
C GLN A 132 0.88 -7.43 33.48
N LEU A 133 0.69 -8.48 34.29
CA LEU A 133 -0.03 -8.41 35.57
C LEU A 133 0.85 -7.92 36.73
N GLY A 134 2.13 -7.62 36.49
CA GLY A 134 3.09 -7.14 37.48
C GLY A 134 3.91 -8.25 38.15
N VAL A 135 3.83 -9.49 37.69
CA VAL A 135 4.65 -10.61 38.20
C VAL A 135 6.01 -10.58 37.53
N LYS A 136 6.97 -9.86 38.12
CA LYS A 136 8.27 -9.56 37.50
C LYS A 136 9.17 -10.80 37.31
N GLU A 137 8.97 -11.86 38.11
CA GLU A 137 9.69 -13.14 37.99
C GLU A 137 9.36 -13.87 36.69
N ALA A 138 8.18 -13.61 36.10
CA ALA A 138 7.78 -14.18 34.82
C ALA A 138 8.73 -13.81 33.68
N LEU A 139 9.41 -12.65 33.77
CA LEU A 139 10.43 -12.23 32.80
C LEU A 139 11.60 -13.23 32.75
N ASN A 140 12.09 -13.69 33.91
CA ASN A 140 13.19 -14.66 33.94
C ASN A 140 12.80 -15.98 33.24
N LYS A 141 11.61 -16.48 33.56
CA LYS A 141 11.08 -17.72 32.97
C LYS A 141 10.79 -17.58 31.47
N PHE A 142 10.35 -16.39 31.04
CA PHE A 142 10.18 -16.11 29.62
C PHE A 142 11.52 -16.16 28.87
N VAL A 143 12.56 -15.54 29.42
CA VAL A 143 13.90 -15.55 28.84
C VAL A 143 14.48 -16.96 28.80
N GLU A 144 14.37 -17.74 29.88
CA GLU A 144 14.79 -19.14 29.93
C GLU A 144 14.08 -20.00 28.85
N ASP A 145 12.76 -19.83 28.67
CA ASP A 145 12.00 -20.57 27.66
C ASP A 145 12.39 -20.14 26.23
N THR A 146 12.62 -18.85 26.01
CA THR A 146 13.03 -18.29 24.72
C THR A 146 14.48 -18.69 24.36
N ASP A 147 15.38 -18.76 25.33
CA ASP A 147 16.75 -19.24 25.12
C ASP A 147 16.78 -20.70 24.66
N LYS A 148 15.82 -21.50 25.15
CA LYS A 148 15.70 -22.92 24.79
C LYS A 148 14.95 -23.15 23.48
N ASN A 149 13.87 -22.42 23.24
CA ASN A 149 12.92 -22.74 22.16
C ASN A 149 12.87 -21.69 21.04
N GLY A 150 13.53 -20.55 21.21
CA GLY A 150 13.29 -19.34 20.44
C GLY A 150 11.93 -18.70 20.79
N MET A 151 11.64 -17.54 20.22
CA MET A 151 10.32 -16.93 20.28
C MET A 151 9.37 -17.73 19.37
N ALA A 152 8.23 -18.11 19.92
CA ALA A 152 7.18 -18.76 19.16
C ALA A 152 6.36 -17.71 18.37
N ALA A 153 5.98 -18.05 17.15
CA ALA A 153 5.02 -17.24 16.41
C ALA A 153 3.66 -17.29 17.14
N TRP A 154 3.06 -16.13 17.41
CA TRP A 154 1.77 -16.11 18.06
C TRP A 154 0.64 -16.38 17.06
N PRO A 155 -0.34 -17.23 17.40
CA PRO A 155 -1.40 -17.68 16.49
C PRO A 155 -2.48 -16.62 16.22
N VAL A 156 -2.19 -15.33 16.46
CA VAL A 156 -3.19 -14.26 16.39
C VAL A 156 -3.56 -13.99 14.92
N GLY A 157 -4.86 -14.00 14.65
CA GLY A 157 -5.42 -13.84 13.32
C GLY A 157 -5.21 -12.43 12.73
N ASN A 158 -5.65 -12.25 11.49
CA ASN A 158 -5.52 -11.01 10.72
C ASN A 158 -6.29 -9.79 11.27
N ASP A 159 -6.96 -9.90 12.41
CA ASP A 159 -7.80 -8.83 12.94
C ASP A 159 -7.10 -8.09 14.09
N ASP A 160 -6.83 -6.82 13.83
CA ASP A 160 -6.58 -5.71 14.75
C ASP A 160 -5.46 -5.87 15.80
N ALA A 161 -4.40 -5.09 15.60
CA ALA A 161 -3.91 -3.95 16.41
C ALA A 161 -4.13 -3.87 17.95
N GLY A 162 -4.68 -4.88 18.60
CA GLY A 162 -5.10 -4.84 20.00
C GLY A 162 -4.46 -5.95 20.83
N PHE A 163 -3.33 -5.64 21.45
CA PHE A 163 -2.93 -6.20 22.75
C PHE A 163 -2.30 -7.60 22.83
N SER A 164 -1.74 -8.10 21.74
CA SER A 164 -0.85 -9.27 21.78
C SER A 164 0.34 -9.07 20.84
N ARG A 165 1.13 -8.03 21.08
CA ARG A 165 2.55 -7.97 20.66
C ARG A 165 3.42 -7.85 21.91
N LEU A 166 4.64 -8.41 21.87
CA LEU A 166 5.62 -8.13 22.92
C LEU A 166 5.82 -6.61 22.95
N ASP A 167 5.51 -5.99 24.08
CA ASP A 167 5.75 -4.57 24.25
C ASP A 167 7.25 -4.31 24.12
N TRP A 168 7.64 -3.27 23.39
CA TRP A 168 9.03 -2.88 23.24
C TRP A 168 9.69 -2.64 24.61
N GLN A 169 8.92 -2.20 25.61
CA GLN A 169 9.40 -2.05 27.00
C GLN A 169 9.80 -3.38 27.62
N PHE A 170 9.02 -4.44 27.37
CA PHE A 170 9.31 -5.78 27.84
C PHE A 170 10.59 -6.33 27.22
N LEU A 171 10.73 -6.20 25.89
CA LEU A 171 11.94 -6.63 25.19
C LEU A 171 13.17 -5.84 25.67
N LYS A 172 13.04 -4.53 25.87
CA LYS A 172 14.12 -3.70 26.40
C LYS A 172 14.55 -4.15 27.81
N GLU A 173 13.60 -4.36 28.73
CA GLU A 173 13.89 -4.85 30.08
C GLU A 173 14.55 -6.24 30.06
N ALA A 174 14.11 -7.14 29.17
CA ALA A 174 14.71 -8.46 28.98
C ALA A 174 16.20 -8.35 28.57
N VAL A 175 16.50 -7.48 27.61
CA VAL A 175 17.85 -7.28 27.08
C VAL A 175 18.78 -6.67 28.11
N GLU A 176 18.32 -5.65 28.84
CA GLU A 176 19.10 -4.96 29.86
C GLU A 176 19.42 -5.89 31.05
N LYS A 177 18.47 -6.72 31.47
CA LYS A 177 18.62 -7.61 32.62
C LYS A 177 19.37 -8.91 32.27
N TYR A 178 19.24 -9.40 31.04
CA TYR A 178 19.82 -10.67 30.58
C TYR A 178 20.62 -10.49 29.28
N PRO A 179 21.79 -9.80 29.33
CA PRO A 179 22.55 -9.42 28.13
C PRO A 179 23.16 -10.59 27.35
N GLN A 180 23.15 -11.81 27.91
CA GLN A 180 23.63 -13.03 27.25
C GLN A 180 22.50 -13.89 26.66
N SER A 181 21.24 -13.49 26.89
CA SER A 181 20.07 -14.20 26.38
C SER A 181 20.02 -14.22 24.85
N TYR A 182 19.26 -15.16 24.29
CA TYR A 182 18.93 -15.24 22.87
C TYR A 182 18.34 -13.92 22.35
N LEU A 183 17.47 -13.27 23.12
CA LEU A 183 16.89 -11.97 22.78
C LEU A 183 17.96 -10.87 22.70
N ALA A 184 18.84 -10.78 23.71
CA ALA A 184 19.89 -9.76 23.72
C ALA A 184 20.93 -9.97 22.61
N ARG A 185 21.36 -11.21 22.39
CA ARG A 185 22.31 -11.55 21.31
C ARG A 185 21.69 -11.30 19.93
N GLY A 186 20.41 -11.63 19.75
CA GLY A 186 19.68 -11.37 18.52
C GLY A 186 19.58 -9.86 18.24
N ILE A 187 19.16 -9.05 19.21
CA ILE A 187 19.11 -7.59 19.04
C ILE A 187 20.49 -7.02 18.67
N LYS A 188 21.55 -7.45 19.36
CA LYS A 188 22.91 -7.02 19.03
C LYS A 188 23.32 -7.41 17.60
N ALA A 189 23.06 -8.66 17.19
CA ALA A 189 23.37 -9.12 15.83
C ALA A 189 22.54 -8.36 14.77
N TYR A 190 21.29 -8.03 15.07
CA TYR A 190 20.44 -7.22 14.20
C TYR A 190 21.02 -5.81 14.02
N GLU A 191 21.40 -5.15 15.12
CA GLU A 191 21.99 -3.82 15.10
C GLU A 191 23.33 -3.77 14.36
N GLU A 192 24.15 -4.83 14.47
CA GLU A 192 25.40 -4.97 13.72
C GLU A 192 25.18 -4.97 12.20
N VAL A 193 24.14 -5.66 11.71
CA VAL A 193 23.83 -5.68 10.27
C VAL A 193 23.15 -4.39 9.83
N ARG A 194 22.19 -3.89 10.63
CA ARG A 194 21.42 -2.67 10.30
C ARG A 194 22.29 -1.42 10.34
N GLY A 195 23.26 -1.34 11.25
CA GLY A 195 24.01 -0.12 11.54
C GLY A 195 23.20 0.95 12.29
N GLU A 196 22.03 0.60 12.80
CA GLU A 196 21.15 1.47 13.58
C GLU A 196 20.57 0.71 14.78
N PRO A 197 20.18 1.41 15.87
CA PRO A 197 19.51 0.79 17.01
C PRO A 197 18.21 0.07 16.61
N TYR A 198 17.96 -1.09 17.21
CA TYR A 198 16.77 -1.90 16.96
C TYR A 198 15.50 -1.12 17.32
N PHE A 199 15.45 -0.57 18.53
CA PHE A 199 14.29 0.17 19.02
C PHE A 199 14.15 1.54 18.35
N GLU A 200 13.00 1.76 17.69
CA GLU A 200 12.63 3.02 17.03
C GLU A 200 12.80 4.26 17.92
N LEU A 201 12.52 4.16 19.23
CA LEU A 201 12.66 5.29 20.15
C LEU A 201 14.11 5.80 20.26
N ALA A 202 15.09 4.89 20.21
CA ALA A 202 16.51 5.26 20.21
C ALA A 202 16.92 5.89 18.86
N ARG A 203 16.22 5.56 17.77
CA ARG A 203 16.39 6.21 16.46
C ARG A 203 15.72 7.58 16.40
N ARG A 204 14.56 7.77 17.03
CA ARG A 204 13.79 9.03 16.99
C ARG A 204 14.53 10.24 17.55
N GLU A 205 15.42 10.07 18.52
CA GLU A 205 16.27 11.17 19.01
C GLU A 205 17.21 11.72 17.92
N LYS A 206 17.58 10.91 16.93
CA LYS A 206 18.38 11.30 15.76
C LYS A 206 17.52 12.00 14.68
N TYR A 207 16.24 11.62 14.54
CA TYR A 207 15.36 12.03 13.44
C TYR A 207 14.28 13.07 13.83
N GLN A 208 14.38 13.68 15.02
CA GLN A 208 13.38 14.58 15.64
C GLN A 208 12.95 15.83 14.85
N LYS A 209 13.50 16.08 13.65
CA LYS A 209 13.18 17.28 12.86
C LYS A 209 12.01 17.12 11.89
N ASP A 210 11.69 15.91 11.44
CA ASP A 210 10.64 15.71 10.42
C ASP A 210 9.60 14.69 10.88
N TRP A 211 8.59 15.16 11.60
CA TRP A 211 7.36 14.39 11.78
C TRP A 211 6.74 14.13 10.40
N GLY A 212 6.84 12.90 9.90
CA GLY A 212 6.03 12.43 8.77
C GLY A 212 6.75 11.81 7.57
N VAL A 213 8.09 11.66 7.59
CA VAL A 213 8.80 11.00 6.49
C VAL A 213 9.39 9.66 6.95
N TYR A 214 8.53 8.66 7.17
CA TYR A 214 9.00 7.29 7.03
C TYR A 214 9.32 7.11 5.54
N SER A 215 10.60 7.22 5.17
CA SER A 215 11.00 6.74 3.85
C SER A 215 10.91 5.20 3.88
N TYR A 216 10.43 4.60 2.79
CA TYR A 216 10.47 3.15 2.55
C TYR A 216 11.17 2.86 1.21
N GLY A 217 11.93 3.85 0.73
CA GLY A 217 12.60 3.80 -0.57
C GLY A 217 13.80 2.85 -0.56
N ASP A 218 14.31 2.58 -1.77
CA ASP A 218 15.45 1.68 -1.98
C ASP A 218 16.72 2.22 -1.27
N GLU A 219 16.82 3.53 -1.03
CA GLU A 219 17.93 4.21 -0.34
C GLU A 219 18.15 3.81 1.12
N GLN A 220 17.21 3.08 1.72
CA GLN A 220 17.33 2.62 3.11
C GLN A 220 18.04 1.28 3.27
N TYR A 221 18.45 0.67 2.17
CA TYR A 221 19.00 -0.67 2.13
C TYR A 221 20.39 -0.63 1.51
N ASP A 222 21.27 -1.48 2.02
CA ASP A 222 22.64 -1.64 1.54
C ASP A 222 22.85 -3.13 1.20
N PRO A 223 22.50 -3.59 -0.01
CA PRO A 223 22.51 -5.01 -0.35
C PRO A 223 23.87 -5.70 -0.10
N GLU A 224 24.98 -5.02 -0.35
CA GLU A 224 26.33 -5.56 -0.16
C GLU A 224 26.60 -5.92 1.31
N ARG A 225 26.24 -5.03 2.24
CA ARG A 225 26.37 -5.28 3.68
C ARG A 225 25.28 -6.22 4.20
N GLU A 226 24.06 -5.98 3.75
CA GLU A 226 22.87 -6.51 4.41
C GLU A 226 22.52 -7.93 4.00
N ILE A 227 22.73 -8.32 2.74
CA ILE A 227 22.43 -9.70 2.31
C ILE A 227 23.19 -10.73 3.14
N PRO A 228 24.53 -10.73 3.19
CA PRO A 228 25.27 -11.72 3.98
C PRO A 228 24.96 -11.61 5.47
N GLY A 229 24.70 -10.39 5.96
CA GLY A 229 24.34 -10.15 7.36
C GLY A 229 22.99 -10.75 7.74
N TRP A 230 21.95 -10.52 6.94
CA TRP A 230 20.61 -11.02 7.21
C TRP A 230 20.48 -12.51 6.95
N GLU A 231 21.19 -13.07 5.96
CA GLU A 231 21.26 -14.53 5.79
C GLU A 231 21.83 -15.21 7.03
N LYS A 232 22.96 -14.70 7.55
CA LYS A 232 23.57 -15.18 8.80
C LYS A 232 22.63 -14.99 9.99
N PHE A 233 22.02 -13.81 10.11
CA PHE A 233 21.07 -13.52 11.19
C PHE A 233 19.90 -14.51 11.17
N LEU A 234 19.27 -14.74 10.02
CA LEU A 234 18.13 -15.65 9.91
C LEU A 234 18.52 -17.13 10.07
N GLN A 235 19.80 -17.48 9.91
CA GLN A 235 20.30 -18.82 10.23
C GLN A 235 20.44 -19.04 11.74
N GLU A 236 20.94 -18.04 12.47
CA GLU A 236 21.18 -18.15 13.93
C GLU A 236 19.96 -17.76 14.77
N PHE A 237 19.18 -16.79 14.29
CA PHE A 237 18.09 -16.10 15.00
C PHE A 237 16.75 -16.25 14.27
N SER A 238 16.51 -17.39 13.60
CA SER A 238 15.29 -17.64 12.81
C SER A 238 13.97 -17.57 13.60
N ARG A 239 14.05 -17.63 14.93
CA ARG A 239 12.94 -17.55 15.88
C ARG A 239 13.08 -16.35 16.80
N HIS A 240 13.83 -15.33 16.43
CA HIS A 240 13.88 -14.08 17.17
C HIS A 240 12.68 -13.20 16.76
N PRO A 241 12.16 -12.31 17.64
CA PRO A 241 11.13 -11.34 17.25
C PRO A 241 11.48 -10.59 15.96
N ALA A 242 12.68 -9.98 15.93
CA ALA A 242 13.24 -9.32 14.74
C ALA A 242 13.49 -10.18 13.47
N ALA A 243 13.06 -11.45 13.44
CA ALA A 243 13.27 -12.32 12.29
C ALA A 243 12.38 -11.91 11.10
N ASP A 244 11.15 -11.44 11.32
CA ASP A 244 10.30 -10.96 10.23
C ASP A 244 10.79 -9.62 9.67
N ASP A 245 11.28 -8.71 10.51
CA ASP A 245 12.07 -7.54 10.13
C ASP A 245 13.25 -7.93 9.24
N ALA A 246 14.12 -8.82 9.73
CA ALA A 246 15.32 -9.24 9.00
C ALA A 246 14.97 -9.89 7.65
N ALA A 247 13.94 -10.73 7.61
CA ALA A 247 13.45 -11.32 6.38
C ALA A 247 12.89 -10.26 5.42
N TYR A 248 12.09 -9.30 5.90
CA TYR A 248 11.59 -8.22 5.07
C TYR A 248 12.76 -7.40 4.49
N ARG A 249 13.74 -7.02 5.31
CA ARG A 249 14.90 -6.24 4.85
C ARG A 249 15.77 -7.02 3.87
N LEU A 250 16.00 -8.31 4.10
CA LEU A 250 16.68 -9.19 3.14
C LEU A 250 15.92 -9.28 1.82
N ALA A 251 14.59 -9.43 1.87
CA ALA A 251 13.76 -9.48 0.69
C ALA A 251 13.84 -8.19 -0.14
N ARG A 252 13.90 -7.04 0.54
CA ARG A 252 14.11 -5.73 -0.12
C ARG A 252 15.48 -5.65 -0.78
N CYS A 253 16.53 -6.19 -0.16
CA CYS A 253 17.86 -6.26 -0.79
C CYS A 253 17.85 -7.13 -2.05
N TYR A 254 17.25 -8.33 -2.00
CA TYR A 254 17.06 -9.16 -3.19
C TYR A 254 16.25 -8.47 -4.29
N GLU A 255 15.19 -7.74 -3.90
CA GLU A 255 14.38 -6.97 -4.83
C GLU A 255 15.19 -5.84 -5.52
N ILE A 256 16.12 -5.21 -4.80
CA ILE A 256 17.00 -4.16 -5.34
C ILE A 256 18.02 -4.77 -6.31
N GLU A 257 18.55 -5.96 -6.02
CA GLU A 257 19.47 -6.70 -6.91
C GLU A 257 18.76 -7.39 -8.10
N GLY A 258 17.42 -7.34 -8.19
CA GLY A 258 16.66 -8.02 -9.23
C GLY A 258 16.58 -9.54 -9.06
N ARG A 259 16.87 -10.06 -7.86
CA ARG A 259 16.76 -11.47 -7.46
C ARG A 259 15.31 -11.79 -7.07
N TRP A 260 14.42 -11.76 -8.08
CA TRP A 260 12.97 -11.73 -7.88
C TRP A 260 12.40 -12.95 -7.15
N ALA A 261 12.90 -14.15 -7.46
CA ALA A 261 12.41 -15.38 -6.83
C ALA A 261 12.76 -15.40 -5.34
N GLU A 262 14.01 -15.07 -4.98
CA GLU A 262 14.42 -14.96 -3.58
C GLU A 262 13.69 -13.84 -2.85
N ALA A 263 13.47 -12.69 -3.49
CA ALA A 263 12.71 -11.59 -2.91
C ALA A 263 11.28 -12.00 -2.56
N LEU A 264 10.55 -12.63 -3.49
CA LEU A 264 9.17 -13.06 -3.27
C LEU A 264 9.06 -14.15 -2.19
N ASN A 265 9.95 -15.14 -2.21
CA ASN A 265 10.00 -16.18 -1.19
C ASN A 265 10.31 -15.61 0.20
N MET A 266 11.21 -14.64 0.28
CA MET A 266 11.57 -14.03 1.55
C MET A 266 10.47 -13.09 2.08
N LEU A 267 9.74 -12.40 1.21
CA LEU A 267 8.52 -11.67 1.60
C LEU A 267 7.44 -12.63 2.10
N GLN A 268 7.25 -13.78 1.45
CA GLN A 268 6.34 -14.82 1.91
C GLN A 268 6.74 -15.33 3.30
N LYS A 269 8.03 -15.58 3.51
CA LYS A 269 8.57 -15.99 4.81
C LYS A 269 8.33 -14.92 5.88
N ALA A 270 8.61 -13.65 5.60
CA ALA A 270 8.40 -12.53 6.54
C ALA A 270 6.94 -12.43 7.03
N ARG A 271 5.94 -12.75 6.20
CA ARG A 271 4.52 -12.77 6.61
C ARG A 271 4.21 -13.80 7.71
N THR A 272 5.05 -14.82 7.84
CA THR A 272 4.84 -16.01 8.69
C THR A 272 5.84 -16.13 9.83
N LEU A 273 6.86 -15.27 9.86
CA LEU A 273 7.86 -15.26 10.93
C LEU A 273 7.30 -14.65 12.23
N PRO A 274 7.99 -14.86 13.38
CA PRO A 274 7.50 -14.46 14.70
C PRO A 274 7.23 -12.97 14.86
N ASP A 275 6.42 -12.62 15.87
CA ASP A 275 5.84 -11.29 16.19
C ASP A 275 4.89 -10.67 15.15
N GLY A 276 5.16 -10.90 13.85
CA GLY A 276 4.29 -10.61 12.73
C GLY A 276 3.98 -9.14 12.53
N ASP A 277 4.78 -8.23 13.08
CA ASP A 277 4.57 -6.80 12.90
C ASP A 277 4.86 -6.34 11.46
N MET A 278 5.72 -7.07 10.75
CA MET A 278 6.02 -6.87 9.34
C MET A 278 5.01 -7.52 8.40
N ARG A 279 4.01 -8.24 8.90
CA ARG A 279 3.05 -8.97 8.05
C ARG A 279 2.35 -8.06 7.04
N TYR A 280 1.82 -6.90 7.47
CA TYR A 280 1.17 -5.94 6.57
C TYR A 280 2.15 -5.37 5.54
N HIS A 281 3.36 -5.06 5.98
CA HIS A 281 4.43 -4.49 5.15
C HIS A 281 4.85 -5.48 4.06
N ALA A 282 5.13 -6.73 4.45
CA ALA A 282 5.53 -7.82 3.57
C ALA A 282 4.41 -8.22 2.61
N SER A 283 3.18 -8.36 3.12
CA SER A 283 1.97 -8.60 2.31
C SER A 283 1.84 -7.58 1.19
N GLY A 284 1.99 -6.30 1.52
CA GLY A 284 1.85 -5.27 0.51
C GLY A 284 3.01 -5.13 -0.45
N ARG A 285 4.23 -5.33 0.04
CA ARG A 285 5.41 -5.30 -0.82
C ARG A 285 5.37 -6.45 -1.80
N LEU A 286 4.86 -7.61 -1.39
CA LEU A 286 4.69 -8.78 -2.26
C LEU A 286 3.78 -8.45 -3.46
N VAL A 287 2.58 -7.88 -3.21
CA VAL A 287 1.71 -7.47 -4.33
C VAL A 287 2.34 -6.36 -5.14
N TYR A 288 3.01 -5.41 -4.50
CA TYR A 288 3.74 -4.35 -5.19
C TYR A 288 4.82 -4.90 -6.15
N VAL A 289 5.59 -5.90 -5.72
CA VAL A 289 6.61 -6.51 -6.55
C VAL A 289 5.99 -7.18 -7.78
N LEU A 290 4.96 -7.99 -7.57
CA LEU A 290 4.26 -8.71 -8.65
C LEU A 290 3.55 -7.77 -9.63
N ASP A 291 2.88 -6.74 -9.12
CA ASP A 291 1.97 -5.89 -9.90
C ASP A 291 2.67 -4.67 -10.50
N VAL A 292 3.65 -4.10 -9.79
CA VAL A 292 4.28 -2.81 -10.13
C VAL A 292 5.75 -2.96 -10.51
N ARG A 293 6.61 -3.55 -9.66
CA ARG A 293 8.07 -3.56 -9.90
C ARG A 293 8.48 -4.46 -11.04
N MET A 294 7.98 -5.69 -11.06
CA MET A 294 8.30 -6.63 -12.12
C MET A 294 7.61 -6.22 -13.42
N THR A 295 8.37 -6.17 -14.50
CA THR A 295 7.84 -6.05 -15.86
C THR A 295 7.08 -7.32 -16.26
N TYR A 296 6.31 -7.24 -17.34
CA TYR A 296 5.64 -8.42 -17.90
C TYR A 296 6.65 -9.53 -18.23
N GLU A 297 7.77 -9.17 -18.85
CA GLU A 297 8.82 -10.09 -19.28
C GLU A 297 9.48 -10.78 -18.08
N GLN A 298 9.85 -10.00 -17.05
CA GLN A 298 10.41 -10.55 -15.80
C GLN A 298 9.43 -11.50 -15.09
N LEU A 299 8.14 -11.17 -15.05
CA LEU A 299 7.14 -12.01 -14.40
C LEU A 299 6.88 -13.31 -15.19
N ARG A 300 6.92 -13.23 -16.52
CA ARG A 300 6.77 -14.38 -17.43
C ARG A 300 7.97 -15.33 -17.35
N GLU A 301 9.16 -14.80 -17.14
CA GLU A 301 10.42 -15.56 -17.07
C GLU A 301 10.75 -16.07 -15.67
N LEU A 302 9.94 -15.70 -14.66
CA LEU A 302 10.14 -16.12 -13.28
C LEU A 302 9.95 -17.65 -13.13
N PRO A 303 10.93 -18.38 -12.57
CA PRO A 303 10.85 -19.83 -12.41
C PRO A 303 9.86 -20.21 -11.30
N LEU A 304 8.60 -20.51 -11.66
CA LEU A 304 7.52 -20.81 -10.71
C LEU A 304 7.81 -22.02 -9.80
N GLN A 305 8.67 -22.94 -10.23
CA GLN A 305 9.10 -24.10 -9.45
C GLN A 305 9.95 -23.70 -8.24
N ASP A 306 10.68 -22.59 -8.33
CA ASP A 306 11.57 -22.09 -7.27
C ASP A 306 10.80 -21.24 -6.25
N LEU A 307 9.53 -20.93 -6.53
CA LEU A 307 8.67 -20.19 -5.61
C LEU A 307 7.98 -21.11 -4.61
N ASP A 308 7.75 -20.56 -3.42
CA ASP A 308 6.80 -21.09 -2.44
C ASP A 308 5.47 -21.42 -3.14
N PRO A 309 4.89 -22.61 -2.93
CA PRO A 309 3.64 -23.01 -3.58
C PRO A 309 2.50 -22.00 -3.43
N ALA A 310 2.42 -21.27 -2.31
CA ALA A 310 1.41 -20.25 -2.07
C ALA A 310 1.52 -19.05 -3.05
N LEU A 311 2.71 -18.79 -3.58
CA LEU A 311 2.97 -17.67 -4.49
C LEU A 311 2.60 -17.98 -5.94
N ARG A 312 2.50 -19.26 -6.32
CA ARG A 312 2.29 -19.66 -7.73
C ARG A 312 0.97 -19.12 -8.29
N LEU A 313 -0.10 -19.14 -7.50
CA LEU A 313 -1.40 -18.57 -7.88
C LEU A 313 -1.29 -17.05 -8.07
N MET A 314 -0.71 -16.35 -7.08
CA MET A 314 -0.58 -14.89 -7.08
C MET A 314 0.23 -14.41 -8.28
N THR A 315 1.30 -15.13 -8.60
CA THR A 315 2.18 -14.86 -9.74
C THR A 315 1.46 -15.08 -11.06
N SER A 316 0.79 -16.24 -11.22
CA SER A 316 0.04 -16.57 -12.45
C SER A 316 -1.09 -15.58 -12.71
N TYR A 317 -1.83 -15.19 -11.66
CA TYR A 317 -2.88 -14.20 -11.78
C TYR A 317 -2.35 -12.82 -12.15
N SER A 318 -1.28 -12.35 -11.49
CA SER A 318 -0.66 -11.06 -11.80
C SER A 318 -0.11 -11.01 -13.23
N LEU A 319 0.43 -12.12 -13.74
CA LEU A 319 0.83 -12.25 -15.14
C LEU A 319 -0.35 -12.13 -16.09
N GLY A 320 -1.48 -12.79 -15.77
CA GLY A 320 -2.74 -12.63 -16.49
C GLY A 320 -3.20 -11.18 -16.54
N VAL A 321 -3.16 -10.46 -15.41
CA VAL A 321 -3.50 -9.03 -15.36
C VAL A 321 -2.56 -8.18 -16.22
N LYS A 322 -1.24 -8.42 -16.17
CA LYS A 322 -0.28 -7.73 -17.04
C LYS A 322 -0.52 -8.04 -18.53
N GLN A 323 -1.01 -9.23 -18.89
CA GLN A 323 -1.45 -9.53 -20.25
C GLN A 323 -2.67 -8.68 -20.66
N ILE A 324 -3.65 -8.49 -19.76
CA ILE A 324 -4.80 -7.59 -20.01
C ILE A 324 -4.29 -6.18 -20.30
N ARG A 325 -3.33 -5.69 -19.50
CA ARG A 325 -2.70 -4.35 -19.65
C ARG A 325 -1.87 -4.18 -20.91
N ARG A 326 -1.62 -5.25 -21.68
CA ARG A 326 -1.02 -5.17 -23.02
C ARG A 326 -2.09 -5.19 -24.13
N ASP A 327 -3.36 -5.06 -23.74
CA ASP A 327 -4.54 -5.16 -24.61
C ASP A 327 -4.63 -6.49 -25.38
N ASP A 328 -3.96 -7.54 -24.90
CA ASP A 328 -4.02 -8.88 -25.48
C ASP A 328 -5.07 -9.74 -24.77
N TYR A 329 -6.32 -9.36 -25.00
CA TYR A 329 -7.47 -9.92 -24.31
C TYR A 329 -7.67 -11.41 -24.60
N ARG A 330 -7.28 -11.92 -25.78
CA ARG A 330 -7.42 -13.35 -26.11
C ARG A 330 -6.45 -14.19 -25.28
N GLN A 331 -5.17 -13.83 -25.23
CA GLN A 331 -4.20 -14.56 -24.40
C GLN A 331 -4.53 -14.41 -22.92
N ALA A 332 -4.93 -13.21 -22.48
CA ALA A 332 -5.30 -12.97 -21.10
C ALA A 332 -6.51 -13.82 -20.67
N ALA A 333 -7.55 -13.91 -21.50
CA ALA A 333 -8.70 -14.77 -21.23
C ALA A 333 -8.30 -16.23 -21.07
N GLY A 334 -7.48 -16.77 -21.99
CA GLY A 334 -7.00 -18.14 -21.92
C GLY A 334 -6.18 -18.42 -20.67
N ALA A 335 -5.30 -17.49 -20.28
CA ALA A 335 -4.49 -17.63 -19.06
C ALA A 335 -5.37 -17.63 -17.78
N LEU A 336 -6.35 -16.74 -17.70
CA LEU A 336 -7.26 -16.65 -16.55
C LEU A 336 -8.21 -17.87 -16.48
N GLU A 337 -8.70 -18.36 -17.62
CA GLU A 337 -9.50 -19.59 -17.70
C GLU A 337 -8.74 -20.80 -17.19
N GLU A 338 -7.50 -20.99 -17.67
CA GLU A 338 -6.67 -22.13 -17.31
C GLU A 338 -6.33 -22.10 -15.81
N MET A 339 -5.99 -20.93 -15.28
CA MET A 339 -5.78 -20.74 -13.84
C MET A 339 -7.04 -21.09 -13.04
N LEU A 340 -8.21 -20.57 -13.42
CA LEU A 340 -9.47 -20.85 -12.70
C LEU A 340 -9.85 -22.34 -12.78
N ARG A 341 -9.61 -22.99 -13.92
CA ARG A 341 -9.84 -24.42 -14.11
C ARG A 341 -8.97 -25.24 -13.17
N LYS A 342 -7.66 -24.98 -13.16
CA LYS A 342 -6.69 -25.66 -12.30
C LYS A 342 -7.08 -25.60 -10.81
N TYR A 343 -7.35 -24.41 -10.29
CA TYR A 343 -7.69 -24.27 -8.86
C TYR A 343 -9.11 -24.72 -8.51
N LYS A 344 -10.01 -24.83 -9.49
CA LYS A 344 -11.30 -25.50 -9.29
C LYS A 344 -11.12 -27.02 -9.11
N GLU A 345 -10.17 -27.63 -9.83
CA GLU A 345 -9.84 -29.06 -9.73
C GLU A 345 -9.04 -29.39 -8.46
N GLU A 346 -8.07 -28.54 -8.08
CA GLU A 346 -7.22 -28.73 -6.90
C GLU A 346 -7.91 -28.35 -5.57
N GLY A 347 -9.07 -27.68 -5.62
CA GLY A 347 -9.75 -27.11 -4.47
C GLY A 347 -9.29 -25.67 -4.23
N LYS A 348 -10.18 -24.70 -4.52
CA LYS A 348 -9.85 -23.27 -4.40
C LYS A 348 -9.49 -22.94 -2.94
N PRO A 349 -8.30 -22.37 -2.65
CA PRO A 349 -8.02 -21.86 -1.32
C PRO A 349 -9.01 -20.76 -0.94
N ALA A 350 -9.26 -20.59 0.36
CA ALA A 350 -10.12 -19.52 0.83
C ALA A 350 -9.49 -18.16 0.47
N SER A 351 -10.30 -17.15 0.13
CA SER A 351 -9.78 -15.83 -0.23
C SER A 351 -8.87 -15.24 0.85
N GLN A 352 -9.16 -15.51 2.13
CA GLN A 352 -8.37 -15.04 3.27
C GLN A 352 -7.00 -15.71 3.39
N GLU A 353 -6.84 -16.92 2.86
CA GLU A 353 -5.56 -17.63 2.83
C GLU A 353 -4.68 -17.12 1.68
N LEU A 354 -5.30 -16.69 0.59
CA LEU A 354 -4.62 -16.17 -0.59
C LEU A 354 -4.23 -14.71 -0.46
N LEU A 355 -5.19 -13.89 0.00
CA LEU A 355 -5.08 -12.45 -0.08
C LEU A 355 -4.15 -11.90 1.02
N PRO A 356 -3.20 -11.03 0.65
CA PRO A 356 -2.28 -10.44 1.61
C PRO A 356 -2.94 -9.52 2.65
N TYR A 357 -4.17 -9.04 2.39
CA TYR A 357 -4.80 -7.96 3.14
C TYR A 357 -6.25 -8.21 3.59
N THR A 358 -6.59 -9.40 4.09
CA THR A 358 -7.98 -9.63 4.54
C THR A 358 -8.11 -9.53 6.04
N THR A 359 -8.93 -8.60 6.50
CA THR A 359 -9.54 -8.66 7.84
C THR A 359 -10.77 -9.58 7.79
N ALA A 360 -11.04 -10.34 8.85
CA ALA A 360 -12.25 -11.15 8.93
C ALA A 360 -13.53 -10.27 8.99
N ALA A 361 -13.40 -9.00 9.38
CA ALA A 361 -14.52 -8.05 9.45
C ALA A 361 -15.14 -7.72 8.08
N SER A 362 -14.39 -7.85 6.97
CA SER A 362 -14.91 -7.63 5.62
C SER A 362 -14.21 -8.56 4.61
N PRO A 363 -14.73 -9.79 4.42
CA PRO A 363 -14.08 -10.76 3.54
C PRO A 363 -14.23 -10.33 2.07
N TYR A 364 -13.09 -10.13 1.38
CA TYR A 364 -13.05 -9.84 -0.04
C TYR A 364 -13.23 -11.12 -0.88
N ASP A 365 -14.19 -11.12 -1.79
CA ASP A 365 -14.41 -12.22 -2.73
C ASP A 365 -13.45 -12.14 -3.93
N PHE A 366 -12.23 -12.64 -3.73
CA PHE A 366 -11.22 -12.69 -4.79
C PHE A 366 -11.69 -13.48 -6.01
N TRP A 367 -12.22 -14.69 -5.81
CA TRP A 367 -12.58 -15.58 -6.90
C TRP A 367 -13.72 -15.02 -7.75
N GLY A 368 -14.77 -14.48 -7.13
CA GLY A 368 -15.86 -13.84 -7.86
C GLY A 368 -15.42 -12.57 -8.59
N ALA A 369 -14.41 -11.85 -8.08
CA ALA A 369 -13.82 -10.72 -8.78
C ALA A 369 -13.04 -11.17 -10.04
N VAL A 370 -12.20 -12.21 -9.92
CA VAL A 370 -11.45 -12.79 -11.06
C VAL A 370 -12.40 -13.35 -12.12
N GLU A 371 -13.49 -14.02 -11.74
CA GLU A 371 -14.49 -14.54 -12.68
C GLU A 371 -15.20 -13.41 -13.46
N LYS A 372 -15.54 -12.31 -12.78
CA LYS A 372 -16.09 -11.10 -13.44
C LYS A 372 -15.08 -10.47 -14.39
N GLN A 373 -13.82 -10.35 -13.96
CA GLN A 373 -12.74 -9.81 -14.80
C GLN A 373 -12.54 -10.67 -16.05
N LEU A 374 -12.50 -12.00 -15.91
CA LEU A 374 -12.42 -12.91 -17.06
C LEU A 374 -13.59 -12.72 -18.03
N ALA A 375 -14.82 -12.62 -17.54
CA ALA A 375 -15.99 -12.41 -18.40
C ALA A 375 -15.87 -11.13 -19.24
N ARG A 376 -15.36 -10.04 -18.64
CA ARG A 376 -15.10 -8.77 -19.33
C ARG A 376 -13.97 -8.88 -20.35
N VAL A 377 -12.87 -9.55 -19.99
CA VAL A 377 -11.75 -9.77 -20.91
C VAL A 377 -12.19 -10.58 -22.14
N LYS A 378 -13.04 -11.60 -21.98
CA LYS A 378 -13.64 -12.34 -23.12
C LYS A 378 -14.50 -11.46 -24.01
N GLU A 379 -15.33 -10.60 -23.41
CA GLU A 379 -16.15 -9.64 -24.16
C GLU A 379 -15.26 -8.74 -25.03
N LEU A 380 -14.19 -8.20 -24.47
CA LEU A 380 -13.24 -7.33 -25.18
C LEU A 380 -12.46 -8.09 -26.25
N ALA A 381 -12.06 -9.34 -26.00
CA ALA A 381 -11.44 -10.19 -27.01
C ALA A 381 -12.35 -10.37 -28.23
N GLY A 382 -13.65 -10.62 -28.00
CA GLY A 382 -14.65 -10.72 -29.06
C GLY A 382 -14.84 -9.41 -29.83
N ARG A 383 -14.94 -8.28 -29.13
CA ARG A 383 -15.05 -6.94 -29.76
C ARG A 383 -13.82 -6.60 -30.60
N LYS A 384 -12.62 -6.85 -30.06
CA LYS A 384 -11.34 -6.60 -30.75
C LYS A 384 -11.23 -7.46 -32.01
N GLU A 385 -11.52 -8.76 -31.92
CA GLU A 385 -11.52 -9.66 -33.09
C GLU A 385 -12.54 -9.23 -34.15
N GLN A 386 -13.74 -8.81 -33.73
CA GLN A 386 -14.76 -8.31 -34.66
C GLN A 386 -14.33 -7.03 -35.38
N TRP A 387 -13.65 -6.11 -34.69
CA TRP A 387 -13.07 -4.92 -35.30
C TRP A 387 -11.90 -5.27 -36.22
N GLU A 388 -10.99 -6.14 -35.82
CA GLU A 388 -9.83 -6.54 -36.64
C GLU A 388 -10.27 -7.17 -37.96
N LYS A 389 -11.38 -7.93 -37.96
CA LYS A 389 -11.97 -8.55 -39.16
C LYS A 389 -12.61 -7.54 -40.11
N THR A 390 -13.34 -6.56 -39.61
CA THR A 390 -14.11 -5.63 -40.47
C THR A 390 -13.42 -4.31 -40.73
N ARG A 391 -12.47 -3.92 -39.86
CA ARG A 391 -11.86 -2.59 -39.79
C ARG A 391 -12.88 -1.45 -39.71
N ASP A 392 -14.06 -1.73 -39.18
CA ASP A 392 -15.15 -0.78 -39.03
C ASP A 392 -14.87 0.18 -37.85
N PRO A 393 -14.78 1.51 -38.07
CA PRO A 393 -14.53 2.46 -37.00
C PRO A 393 -15.63 2.51 -35.93
N ALA A 394 -16.88 2.13 -36.26
CA ALA A 394 -17.95 2.07 -35.25
C ALA A 394 -17.67 0.95 -34.22
N ARG A 395 -17.19 -0.20 -34.68
CA ARG A 395 -16.79 -1.30 -33.77
C ARG A 395 -15.56 -0.95 -32.93
N LEU A 396 -14.64 -0.16 -33.49
CA LEU A 396 -13.50 0.34 -32.74
C LEU A 396 -13.95 1.30 -31.63
N TYR A 397 -14.94 2.15 -31.91
CA TYR A 397 -15.56 3.00 -30.91
C TYR A 397 -16.22 2.18 -29.80
N ASP A 398 -16.96 1.13 -30.15
CA ASP A 398 -17.60 0.24 -29.16
C ASP A 398 -16.58 -0.47 -28.27
N LEU A 399 -15.44 -0.89 -28.83
CA LEU A 399 -14.33 -1.43 -28.04
C LEU A 399 -13.76 -0.38 -27.07
N ALA A 400 -13.49 0.83 -27.55
CA ALA A 400 -12.98 1.93 -26.74
C ALA A 400 -13.94 2.30 -25.60
N ALA A 401 -15.24 2.38 -25.89
CA ALA A 401 -16.28 2.67 -24.91
C ALA A 401 -16.38 1.57 -23.84
N ALA A 402 -16.31 0.30 -24.23
CA ALA A 402 -16.31 -0.81 -23.28
C ALA A 402 -15.13 -0.73 -22.29
N ILE A 403 -13.94 -0.36 -22.77
CA ILE A 403 -12.76 -0.14 -21.92
C ILE A 403 -12.96 1.09 -21.02
N TYR A 404 -13.47 2.20 -21.56
CA TYR A 404 -13.69 3.45 -20.82
C TYR A 404 -14.64 3.28 -19.61
N HIS A 405 -15.65 2.42 -19.73
CA HIS A 405 -16.64 2.20 -18.69
C HIS A 405 -16.24 1.18 -17.61
N ASP A 406 -15.16 0.42 -17.81
CA ASP A 406 -14.70 -0.61 -16.87
C ASP A 406 -13.43 -0.20 -16.12
N GLN A 407 -13.61 0.45 -14.96
CA GLN A 407 -12.51 0.92 -14.11
C GLN A 407 -11.74 -0.22 -13.41
N LEU A 408 -12.31 -1.43 -13.33
CA LEU A 408 -11.69 -2.57 -12.63
C LEU A 408 -11.04 -3.56 -13.61
N LEU A 409 -11.22 -3.39 -14.91
CA LEU A 409 -10.67 -4.27 -15.95
C LEU A 409 -9.17 -4.54 -15.78
N TYR A 410 -8.37 -3.51 -15.52
CA TYR A 410 -6.90 -3.59 -15.39
C TYR A 410 -6.42 -3.69 -13.94
N TYR A 411 -7.34 -3.78 -12.98
CA TYR A 411 -7.03 -3.86 -11.56
C TYR A 411 -6.53 -5.26 -11.18
N ASN A 412 -5.50 -5.32 -10.34
CA ASN A 412 -5.02 -6.58 -9.78
C ASN A 412 -5.77 -6.85 -8.46
N HIS A 413 -6.68 -7.83 -8.47
CA HIS A 413 -7.54 -8.13 -7.34
C HIS A 413 -6.81 -8.66 -6.09
N LEU A 414 -5.50 -8.96 -6.16
CA LEU A 414 -4.69 -9.28 -4.97
C LEU A 414 -4.57 -8.11 -4.00
N TRP A 415 -4.74 -6.88 -4.49
CA TRP A 415 -4.79 -5.70 -3.64
C TRP A 415 -6.03 -5.64 -2.74
N ALA A 416 -7.12 -6.35 -3.07
CA ALA A 416 -8.35 -6.40 -2.28
C ALA A 416 -8.94 -5.03 -1.85
N GLY A 417 -8.65 -3.95 -2.59
CA GLY A 417 -9.04 -2.58 -2.23
C GLY A 417 -8.01 -1.78 -1.43
N GLU A 418 -6.95 -2.42 -0.92
CA GLU A 418 -6.00 -1.83 0.04
C GLU A 418 -4.84 -1.06 -0.62
N ARG A 419 -4.73 -1.09 -1.95
CA ARG A 419 -3.63 -0.41 -2.67
C ARG A 419 -3.50 1.07 -2.30
N GLN A 420 -4.61 1.79 -2.23
CA GLN A 420 -4.57 3.23 -1.92
C GLN A 420 -4.12 3.49 -0.48
N TRP A 421 -4.54 2.66 0.48
CA TRP A 421 -4.07 2.74 1.86
C TRP A 421 -2.59 2.40 1.99
N TYR A 422 -2.14 1.33 1.32
CA TYR A 422 -0.73 0.95 1.31
C TYR A 422 0.15 2.04 0.67
N ASN A 423 -0.32 2.69 -0.40
CA ASN A 423 0.31 3.89 -0.96
C ASN A 423 0.30 5.04 0.06
N TRP A 424 -0.84 5.36 0.68
CA TRP A 424 -0.96 6.50 1.57
C TRP A 424 -0.10 6.41 2.83
N LEU A 425 0.10 5.20 3.36
CA LEU A 425 1.00 4.94 4.50
C LEU A 425 2.49 5.06 4.15
N GLY A 426 2.82 5.34 2.89
CA GLY A 426 4.16 5.69 2.46
C GLY A 426 5.01 4.51 1.96
N TYR A 427 4.48 3.29 1.93
CA TYR A 427 5.24 2.08 1.58
C TYR A 427 5.68 2.00 0.12
N ILE A 428 4.86 2.56 -0.77
CA ILE A 428 5.16 2.76 -2.19
C ILE A 428 5.56 4.22 -2.45
N ASN A 429 5.23 5.06 -1.48
CA ASN A 429 5.05 6.48 -1.61
C ASN A 429 5.89 7.18 -0.53
N ALA A 430 7.20 7.24 -0.73
CA ALA A 430 8.03 8.30 -0.14
C ALA A 430 7.65 9.69 -0.72
N THR A 431 6.36 9.93 -0.96
CA THR A 431 5.77 10.96 -1.82
C THR A 431 5.14 12.11 -1.08
N ALA A 432 5.18 12.13 0.26
CA ALA A 432 5.00 13.40 0.97
C ALA A 432 5.98 14.47 0.42
N SER A 433 7.11 14.03 -0.16
CA SER A 433 8.15 14.86 -0.79
C SER A 433 8.37 14.58 -2.29
N GLY A 434 7.51 13.79 -2.94
CA GLY A 434 7.61 13.49 -4.38
C GLY A 434 8.67 12.46 -4.80
N ARG A 435 9.27 11.60 -3.96
CA ARG A 435 10.33 10.65 -4.39
C ARG A 435 9.81 9.30 -4.97
N ALA A 436 8.75 9.32 -5.76
CA ALA A 436 8.13 8.08 -6.22
C ALA A 436 9.02 7.27 -7.19
N PRO A 437 8.98 5.93 -7.13
CA PRO A 437 9.69 5.11 -8.10
C PRO A 437 9.09 5.25 -9.51
N ALA A 438 9.93 5.12 -10.54
CA ALA A 438 9.52 5.34 -11.94
C ALA A 438 8.55 4.26 -12.46
N GLU A 439 8.67 3.05 -11.92
CA GLU A 439 7.75 1.95 -12.14
C GLU A 439 6.30 2.33 -11.77
N MET A 440 6.08 3.30 -10.87
CA MET A 440 4.72 3.81 -10.59
C MET A 440 4.11 4.56 -11.76
N ALA A 441 4.91 5.29 -12.54
CA ALA A 441 4.42 5.96 -13.74
C ALA A 441 4.04 4.94 -14.80
N ALA A 442 4.89 3.94 -15.04
CA ALA A 442 4.60 2.86 -15.97
C ALA A 442 3.32 2.11 -15.57
N PHE A 443 3.25 1.69 -14.30
CA PHE A 443 2.08 1.05 -13.72
C PHE A 443 0.81 1.91 -13.84
N ALA A 444 0.87 3.20 -13.56
CA ALA A 444 -0.30 4.08 -13.68
C ALA A 444 -0.79 4.18 -15.14
N ARG A 445 0.11 4.21 -16.13
CA ARG A 445 -0.28 4.16 -17.56
C ARG A 445 -0.97 2.84 -17.91
N GLU A 446 -0.50 1.72 -17.36
CA GLU A 446 -1.02 0.38 -17.63
C GLU A 446 -2.32 0.06 -16.86
N MET A 447 -2.54 0.67 -15.70
CA MET A 447 -3.69 0.33 -14.84
C MET A 447 -4.91 1.21 -15.12
N ILE A 448 -4.72 2.43 -15.63
CA ILE A 448 -5.81 3.38 -15.80
C ILE A 448 -6.50 3.16 -17.15
N ASN A 449 -7.74 2.67 -17.10
CA ASN A 449 -8.53 2.33 -18.27
C ASN A 449 -8.74 3.49 -19.27
N TYR A 450 -8.76 4.73 -18.80
CA TYR A 450 -8.83 5.92 -19.66
C TYR A 450 -7.60 6.03 -20.58
N ASN A 451 -6.41 5.65 -20.11
CA ASN A 451 -5.20 5.64 -20.93
C ASN A 451 -5.28 4.61 -22.07
N HIS A 452 -5.90 3.45 -21.80
CA HIS A 452 -6.15 2.41 -22.80
C HIS A 452 -7.21 2.81 -23.84
N SER A 453 -8.20 3.60 -23.44
CA SER A 453 -9.29 4.01 -24.34
C SER A 453 -8.87 5.13 -25.31
N LEU A 454 -7.96 6.02 -24.87
CA LEU A 454 -7.45 7.16 -25.64
C LEU A 454 -6.98 6.82 -27.08
N PRO A 455 -6.08 5.83 -27.31
CA PRO A 455 -5.60 5.54 -28.65
C PRO A 455 -6.72 5.09 -29.59
N PHE A 456 -7.69 4.33 -29.10
CA PHE A 456 -8.81 3.85 -29.92
C PHE A 456 -9.76 4.98 -30.32
N PHE A 457 -10.16 5.85 -29.38
CA PHE A 457 -10.99 7.02 -29.74
C PHE A 457 -10.27 7.96 -30.72
N ARG A 458 -8.94 8.14 -30.57
CA ARG A 458 -8.14 8.94 -31.51
C ARG A 458 -8.11 8.32 -32.90
N GLN A 459 -8.00 6.99 -32.96
CA GLN A 459 -8.05 6.27 -34.23
C GLN A 459 -9.43 6.41 -34.88
N VAL A 460 -10.53 6.30 -34.12
CA VAL A 460 -11.89 6.52 -34.66
C VAL A 460 -12.06 7.94 -35.21
N TYR A 461 -11.64 8.95 -34.46
CA TYR A 461 -11.75 10.35 -34.87
C TYR A 461 -10.97 10.64 -36.18
N SER A 462 -9.75 10.10 -36.29
CA SER A 462 -8.90 10.29 -37.45
C SER A 462 -9.22 9.38 -38.64
N HIS A 463 -10.05 8.35 -38.46
CA HIS A 463 -10.32 7.38 -39.51
C HIS A 463 -11.11 8.01 -40.69
N PRO A 464 -10.68 7.82 -41.95
CA PRO A 464 -11.35 8.42 -43.11
C PRO A 464 -12.81 7.96 -43.28
N ALA A 465 -13.11 6.70 -42.94
CA ALA A 465 -14.46 6.14 -43.05
C ALA A 465 -15.40 6.54 -41.90
N SER A 466 -14.93 7.27 -40.87
CA SER A 466 -15.79 7.74 -39.80
C SER A 466 -16.66 8.89 -40.28
N GLY A 467 -17.98 8.71 -40.23
CA GLY A 467 -18.94 9.78 -40.51
C GLY A 467 -18.87 10.92 -39.47
N PRO A 468 -19.42 12.11 -39.76
CA PRO A 468 -19.33 13.29 -38.90
C PRO A 468 -19.80 13.04 -37.46
N GLU A 469 -20.92 12.34 -37.29
CA GLU A 469 -21.48 12.01 -35.97
C GLU A 469 -20.56 11.10 -35.14
N LEU A 470 -19.95 10.10 -35.78
CA LEU A 470 -19.01 9.19 -35.11
C LEU A 470 -17.72 9.93 -34.74
N LYS A 471 -17.24 10.84 -35.60
CA LYS A 471 -16.07 11.68 -35.28
C LYS A 471 -16.35 12.63 -34.12
N ALA A 472 -17.53 13.27 -34.09
CA ALA A 472 -17.95 14.10 -32.96
C ALA A 472 -17.94 13.29 -31.65
N LYS A 473 -18.59 12.12 -31.63
CA LYS A 473 -18.60 11.21 -30.46
C LYS A 473 -17.19 10.81 -30.01
N ALA A 474 -16.32 10.47 -30.96
CA ALA A 474 -14.94 10.09 -30.67
C ALA A 474 -14.12 11.25 -30.09
N LEU A 475 -14.23 12.45 -30.66
CA LEU A 475 -13.54 13.64 -30.16
C LEU A 475 -14.03 14.05 -28.76
N TYR A 476 -15.35 14.00 -28.54
CA TYR A 476 -15.92 14.24 -27.21
C TYR A 476 -15.41 13.22 -26.18
N SER A 477 -15.39 11.93 -26.55
CA SER A 477 -14.91 10.83 -25.70
C SER A 477 -13.42 10.92 -25.39
N LEU A 478 -12.60 11.47 -26.30
CA LEU A 478 -11.20 11.79 -26.00
C LEU A 478 -11.10 12.80 -24.86
N GLY A 479 -11.94 13.84 -24.87
CA GLY A 479 -12.02 14.83 -23.80
C GLY A 479 -12.40 14.18 -22.46
N LEU A 480 -13.40 13.29 -22.48
CA LEU A 480 -13.83 12.53 -21.31
C LEU A 480 -12.72 11.64 -20.73
N CYS A 481 -11.89 11.02 -21.57
CA CYS A 481 -10.76 10.22 -21.10
C CYS A 481 -9.77 11.08 -20.29
N TYR A 482 -9.43 12.28 -20.76
CA TYR A 482 -8.56 13.17 -20.01
C TYR A 482 -9.21 13.71 -18.72
N ILE A 483 -10.52 13.98 -18.73
CA ILE A 483 -11.26 14.27 -17.49
C ILE A 483 -11.15 13.09 -16.52
N GLY A 484 -11.30 11.87 -17.02
CA GLY A 484 -11.10 10.64 -16.24
C GLY A 484 -9.72 10.55 -15.62
N LEU A 485 -8.65 10.88 -16.37
CA LEU A 485 -7.28 10.95 -15.85
C LEU A 485 -7.13 12.00 -14.74
N ASP A 486 -7.69 13.20 -14.92
CA ASP A 486 -7.67 14.25 -13.89
C ASP A 486 -8.41 13.82 -12.60
N GLN A 487 -9.55 13.13 -12.76
CA GLN A 487 -10.39 12.68 -11.66
C GLN A 487 -9.90 11.40 -10.98
N TRP A 488 -9.00 10.64 -11.62
CA TRP A 488 -8.44 9.41 -11.05
C TRP A 488 -7.62 9.66 -9.77
N GLY A 489 -7.09 10.87 -9.61
CA GLY A 489 -6.39 11.31 -8.39
C GLY A 489 -4.88 11.08 -8.44
N GLN A 490 -4.25 10.94 -7.27
CA GLN A 490 -2.79 10.93 -7.11
C GLN A 490 -2.09 9.84 -7.92
N ASP A 491 -2.75 8.70 -8.18
CA ASP A 491 -2.14 7.64 -8.97
C ASP A 491 -1.92 8.06 -10.43
N ALA A 492 -2.82 8.84 -11.02
CA ALA A 492 -2.62 9.36 -12.37
C ALA A 492 -1.46 10.36 -12.43
N TRP A 493 -1.21 11.09 -11.33
CA TRP A 493 -0.14 12.08 -11.27
C TRP A 493 1.26 11.46 -11.33
N PHE A 494 1.41 10.14 -11.09
CA PHE A 494 2.66 9.44 -11.38
C PHE A 494 3.00 9.42 -12.86
N ALA A 495 2.00 9.38 -13.73
CA ALA A 495 2.18 9.20 -15.17
C ALA A 495 1.86 10.44 -15.99
N PHE A 496 0.95 11.28 -15.49
CA PHE A 496 0.35 12.36 -16.25
C PHE A 496 0.47 13.66 -15.48
N THR A 497 1.17 14.64 -16.06
CA THR A 497 1.31 15.98 -15.49
C THR A 497 -0.08 16.63 -15.43
N PRO A 498 -0.57 17.07 -14.25
CA PRO A 498 -1.88 17.68 -14.11
C PRO A 498 -2.12 18.86 -15.08
N SER A 499 -1.12 19.73 -15.26
CA SER A 499 -1.24 20.86 -16.19
C SER A 499 -1.47 20.42 -17.64
N GLU A 500 -0.83 19.34 -18.07
CA GLU A 500 -0.94 18.83 -19.45
C GLU A 500 -2.28 18.16 -19.69
N VAL A 501 -2.72 17.34 -18.74
CA VAL A 501 -4.07 16.74 -18.80
C VAL A 501 -5.12 17.83 -18.94
N ARG A 502 -5.02 18.89 -18.13
CA ARG A 502 -5.90 20.06 -18.20
C ARG A 502 -5.82 20.77 -19.56
N GLN A 503 -4.62 21.02 -20.08
CA GLN A 503 -4.46 21.64 -21.39
C GLN A 503 -5.07 20.79 -22.50
N LYS A 504 -4.92 19.45 -22.45
CA LYS A 504 -5.55 18.54 -23.41
C LYS A 504 -7.07 18.62 -23.35
N ILE A 505 -7.67 18.62 -22.16
CA ILE A 505 -9.12 18.81 -21.96
C ILE A 505 -9.56 20.10 -22.65
N ILE A 506 -8.93 21.24 -22.32
CA ILE A 506 -9.29 22.55 -22.89
C ILE A 506 -9.15 22.56 -24.42
N SER A 507 -8.04 22.03 -24.95
CA SER A 507 -7.80 22.02 -26.40
C SER A 507 -8.82 21.16 -27.14
N ILE A 508 -9.16 19.99 -26.61
CA ILE A 508 -10.08 19.05 -27.25
C ILE A 508 -11.50 19.61 -27.28
N TYR A 509 -11.98 20.19 -26.18
CA TYR A 509 -13.33 20.75 -26.15
C TYR A 509 -13.47 22.05 -26.95
N ARG A 510 -12.40 22.85 -27.05
CA ARG A 510 -12.35 23.98 -28.01
C ARG A 510 -12.42 23.49 -29.45
N GLN A 511 -11.65 22.45 -29.78
CA GLN A 511 -11.69 21.82 -31.10
C GLN A 511 -13.07 21.26 -31.40
N PHE A 512 -13.69 20.58 -30.44
CA PHE A 512 -15.05 20.03 -30.58
C PHE A 512 -16.08 21.11 -30.90
N LEU A 513 -16.06 22.24 -30.19
CA LEU A 513 -16.99 23.34 -30.46
C LEU A 513 -16.73 24.04 -31.81
N ASN A 514 -15.50 24.01 -32.30
CA ASN A 514 -15.16 24.59 -33.60
C ASN A 514 -15.61 23.68 -34.75
N GLU A 515 -15.42 22.36 -34.61
CA GLU A 515 -15.75 21.39 -35.66
C GLU A 515 -17.24 20.98 -35.64
N TYR A 516 -17.88 21.01 -34.47
CA TYR A 516 -19.24 20.50 -34.23
C TYR A 516 -20.11 21.46 -33.40
N PRO A 517 -20.25 22.74 -33.78
CA PRO A 517 -20.95 23.76 -32.97
C PRO A 517 -22.43 23.45 -32.71
N ASP A 518 -23.10 22.76 -33.63
CA ASP A 518 -24.53 22.44 -33.55
C ASP A 518 -24.80 21.03 -32.97
N ASN A 519 -23.76 20.33 -32.51
CA ASN A 519 -23.92 19.00 -31.93
C ASN A 519 -24.63 19.07 -30.56
N SER A 520 -25.41 18.05 -30.23
CA SER A 520 -26.17 18.00 -28.96
C SER A 520 -25.31 17.98 -27.70
N MET A 521 -24.00 17.74 -27.81
CA MET A 521 -23.03 17.78 -26.70
C MET A 521 -22.29 19.12 -26.58
N ALA A 522 -22.64 20.13 -27.39
CA ALA A 522 -21.95 21.42 -27.41
C ALA A 522 -22.12 22.22 -26.09
N ASP A 523 -23.28 22.15 -25.45
CA ASP A 523 -23.52 22.79 -24.16
C ASP A 523 -22.73 22.12 -23.02
N GLU A 524 -22.61 20.79 -23.02
CA GLU A 524 -21.72 20.07 -22.12
C GLU A 524 -20.24 20.45 -22.35
N ALA A 525 -19.80 20.56 -23.62
CA ALA A 525 -18.45 21.00 -23.95
C ALA A 525 -18.17 22.43 -23.45
N LEU A 526 -19.15 23.34 -23.56
CA LEU A 526 -19.07 24.69 -22.98
C LEU A 526 -18.97 24.63 -21.44
N LEU A 527 -19.72 23.73 -20.79
CA LEU A 527 -19.69 23.58 -19.33
C LEU A 527 -18.30 23.12 -18.87
N VAL A 528 -17.71 22.15 -19.58
CA VAL A 528 -16.34 21.69 -19.33
C VAL A 528 -15.35 22.85 -19.51
N LEU A 529 -15.45 23.61 -20.59
CA LEU A 529 -14.55 24.75 -20.80
C LEU A 529 -14.68 25.79 -19.69
N GLY A 530 -15.89 26.17 -19.29
CA GLY A 530 -16.09 27.08 -18.15
C GLY A 530 -15.47 26.54 -16.86
N ALA A 531 -15.65 25.24 -16.58
CA ALA A 531 -15.12 24.59 -15.37
C ALA A 531 -13.59 24.43 -15.37
N TYR A 532 -12.95 24.27 -16.52
CA TYR A 532 -11.49 24.05 -16.61
C TYR A 532 -10.71 25.31 -16.99
N THR A 533 -11.33 26.31 -17.62
CA THR A 533 -10.66 27.60 -17.94
C THR A 533 -10.98 28.67 -16.92
N GLY A 534 -12.10 28.56 -16.21
CA GLY A 534 -12.57 29.58 -15.27
C GLY A 534 -13.16 30.79 -15.97
N ASP A 535 -13.31 30.72 -17.28
CA ASP A 535 -13.87 31.79 -18.11
C ASP A 535 -15.40 31.70 -18.06
N ALA A 536 -16.00 32.68 -17.38
CA ALA A 536 -17.44 32.81 -17.22
C ALA A 536 -18.17 32.93 -18.57
N ALA A 537 -17.50 33.42 -19.63
CA ALA A 537 -18.11 33.61 -20.94
C ALA A 537 -18.62 32.29 -21.54
N TYR A 538 -17.96 31.16 -21.28
CA TYR A 538 -18.46 29.85 -21.71
C TYR A 538 -19.76 29.46 -21.01
N LEU A 539 -19.89 29.78 -19.72
CA LEU A 539 -21.08 29.45 -18.93
C LEU A 539 -22.25 30.38 -19.27
N GLU A 540 -21.98 31.67 -19.46
CA GLU A 540 -22.97 32.65 -19.92
C GLU A 540 -23.53 32.28 -21.30
N ARG A 541 -22.66 31.76 -22.17
CA ARG A 541 -23.06 31.23 -23.48
C ARG A 541 -24.07 30.10 -23.36
N ILE A 542 -23.91 29.18 -22.39
CA ILE A 542 -24.89 28.11 -22.12
C ILE A 542 -26.24 28.70 -21.73
N ILE A 543 -26.27 29.66 -20.82
CA ILE A 543 -27.53 30.29 -20.36
C ILE A 543 -28.25 31.00 -21.51
N ARG A 544 -27.49 31.62 -22.43
CA ARG A 544 -28.05 32.34 -23.58
C ARG A 544 -28.54 31.40 -24.68
N GLU A 545 -27.71 30.45 -25.09
CA GLU A 545 -27.93 29.62 -26.28
C GLU A 545 -28.71 28.32 -25.95
N TYR A 546 -28.60 27.83 -24.71
CA TYR A 546 -29.22 26.59 -24.25
C TYR A 546 -30.00 26.79 -22.92
N PRO A 547 -30.93 27.76 -22.82
CA PRO A 547 -31.62 28.11 -21.56
C PRO A 547 -32.49 26.98 -20.98
N ARG A 548 -32.84 25.97 -21.79
CA ARG A 548 -33.58 24.77 -21.38
C ARG A 548 -32.72 23.50 -21.42
N GLY A 549 -31.42 23.63 -21.64
CA GLY A 549 -30.47 22.52 -21.61
C GLY A 549 -30.35 21.95 -20.20
N ASP A 550 -30.04 20.66 -20.10
CA ASP A 550 -29.88 19.94 -18.83
C ASP A 550 -28.64 20.41 -18.02
N VAL A 551 -27.70 21.10 -18.69
CA VAL A 551 -26.53 21.73 -18.06
C VAL A 551 -26.73 23.19 -17.64
N ALA A 552 -27.84 23.85 -17.99
CA ALA A 552 -28.05 25.27 -17.69
C ALA A 552 -28.02 25.56 -16.17
N ASP A 553 -28.67 24.73 -15.35
CA ASP A 553 -28.64 24.85 -13.89
C ASP A 553 -27.24 24.64 -13.32
N LYS A 554 -26.46 23.69 -13.89
CA LYS A 554 -25.06 23.47 -13.50
C LYS A 554 -24.20 24.68 -13.82
N ALA A 555 -24.39 25.29 -14.99
CA ALA A 555 -23.69 26.50 -15.42
C ALA A 555 -24.01 27.68 -14.49
N GLN A 556 -25.29 27.89 -14.15
CA GLN A 556 -25.72 28.95 -13.23
C GLN A 556 -25.12 28.77 -11.83
N LYS A 557 -25.14 27.54 -11.30
CA LYS A 557 -24.52 27.22 -10.00
C LYS A 557 -23.01 27.47 -10.01
N LEU A 558 -22.33 27.17 -11.13
CA LEU A 558 -20.89 27.41 -11.24
C LEU A 558 -20.58 28.91 -11.37
N LEU A 559 -21.34 29.68 -12.15
CA LEU A 559 -21.24 31.14 -12.20
C LEU A 559 -21.41 31.77 -10.81
N GLU A 560 -22.38 31.29 -10.04
CA GLU A 560 -22.58 31.78 -8.67
C GLU A 560 -21.38 31.46 -7.77
N LYS A 561 -20.84 30.23 -7.87
CA LYS A 561 -19.61 29.87 -7.16
C LYS A 561 -18.45 30.77 -7.55
N MET A 562 -18.29 31.09 -8.84
CA MET A 562 -17.22 31.93 -9.38
C MET A 562 -17.20 33.36 -8.81
N LYS A 563 -18.32 33.85 -8.28
CA LYS A 563 -18.39 35.17 -7.62
C LYS A 563 -17.75 35.18 -6.23
N SER A 564 -17.57 34.01 -5.62
CA SER A 564 -16.95 33.92 -4.29
C SER A 564 -15.48 34.36 -4.35
N PRO A 565 -15.00 35.20 -3.41
CA PRO A 565 -13.57 35.52 -3.32
C PRO A 565 -12.70 34.31 -2.97
N PHE A 566 -13.32 33.22 -2.52
CA PHE A 566 -12.67 31.94 -2.23
C PHE A 566 -12.75 30.96 -3.41
N TYR A 567 -13.42 31.33 -4.49
CA TYR A 567 -13.42 30.48 -5.67
C TYR A 567 -12.05 30.51 -6.31
N VAL A 568 -11.46 29.33 -6.38
CA VAL A 568 -10.26 29.09 -7.16
C VAL A 568 -10.65 28.10 -8.24
N ASN A 569 -10.49 28.50 -9.50
CA ASN A 569 -10.67 27.63 -10.67
C ASN A 569 -9.57 26.55 -10.78
N THR A 570 -8.82 26.32 -9.73
CA THR A 570 -7.79 25.31 -9.67
C THR A 570 -8.13 24.38 -8.51
N ARG A 571 -7.84 23.09 -8.67
CA ARG A 571 -7.61 22.29 -7.46
C ARG A 571 -6.53 23.01 -6.65
N PRO A 572 -6.69 23.12 -5.34
CA PRO A 572 -5.78 23.92 -4.53
C PRO A 572 -4.36 23.31 -4.60
N TYR A 573 -3.40 24.14 -5.05
CA TYR A 573 -1.93 24.08 -4.87
C TYR A 573 -1.01 23.42 -5.91
N GLY A 574 0.22 23.93 -5.91
CA GLY A 574 1.43 23.40 -6.53
C GLY A 574 1.73 21.99 -6.04
N SER A 575 0.99 21.01 -6.56
CA SER A 575 1.06 19.62 -6.15
C SER A 575 2.49 19.13 -6.32
N ALA A 576 3.03 18.53 -5.24
CA ALA A 576 4.31 17.87 -5.30
C ALA A 576 4.25 16.82 -6.42
N MET A 577 5.10 16.98 -7.42
CA MET A 577 5.26 16.05 -8.51
C MET A 577 6.15 14.89 -8.06
N PRO A 578 5.81 13.66 -8.46
CA PRO A 578 6.69 12.54 -8.29
C PRO A 578 7.92 12.64 -9.21
N TYR A 579 9.08 12.37 -8.65
CA TYR A 579 10.38 12.30 -9.28
C TYR A 579 11.20 11.15 -8.69
N LYS A 580 12.08 10.56 -9.49
CA LYS A 580 13.05 9.56 -9.02
C LYS A 580 14.45 10.15 -9.11
N VAL A 581 15.16 10.19 -7.99
CA VAL A 581 16.61 10.47 -8.00
C VAL A 581 17.31 9.25 -8.56
N LEU A 582 18.14 9.49 -9.57
CA LEU A 582 18.89 8.49 -10.32
C LEU A 582 20.37 8.50 -9.94
N VAL A 583 20.89 9.68 -9.63
CA VAL A 583 22.25 9.90 -9.16
C VAL A 583 22.17 10.96 -8.06
N ASP A 584 22.79 10.68 -6.93
CA ASP A 584 23.06 11.63 -5.84
C ASP A 584 24.53 11.46 -5.45
N GLY A 585 25.34 12.50 -5.60
CA GLY A 585 26.76 12.46 -5.22
C GLY A 585 27.69 13.18 -6.19
N ASP A 586 28.94 12.71 -6.26
CA ASP A 586 30.00 13.36 -7.00
C ASP A 586 30.07 12.87 -8.46
N ALA A 587 30.02 13.80 -9.41
CA ALA A 587 30.14 13.52 -10.84
C ALA A 587 31.53 13.03 -11.28
N GLY A 588 32.52 12.95 -10.38
CA GLY A 588 33.80 12.26 -10.59
C GLY A 588 33.70 10.72 -10.62
N ASN A 589 32.69 10.13 -9.96
CA ASN A 589 32.36 8.70 -10.04
C ASN A 589 30.83 8.41 -9.90
N PRO A 590 29.96 9.05 -10.71
CA PRO A 590 28.50 9.00 -10.53
C PRO A 590 27.86 7.72 -11.09
N TRP A 591 28.67 6.83 -11.68
CA TRP A 591 28.23 5.67 -12.44
C TRP A 591 28.66 4.34 -11.82
N GLY A 592 29.10 4.34 -10.55
CA GLY A 592 29.48 3.11 -9.83
C GLY A 592 28.29 2.17 -9.65
N ALA A 593 28.43 0.95 -10.17
CA ALA A 593 27.73 -0.33 -9.89
C ALA A 593 26.22 -0.39 -9.52
N GLN A 594 25.41 0.68 -9.62
CA GLN A 594 23.95 0.58 -9.51
C GLN A 594 23.28 0.58 -10.89
N ASP A 595 23.35 -0.55 -11.59
CA ASP A 595 22.59 -0.78 -12.82
C ASP A 595 21.35 -1.64 -12.55
N ALA A 596 20.27 -0.97 -12.15
CA ALA A 596 18.90 -1.41 -12.43
C ALA A 596 18.05 -0.31 -13.12
N ILE A 597 18.64 0.88 -13.35
CA ILE A 597 18.00 1.95 -14.12
C ILE A 597 18.89 2.29 -15.30
N THR A 598 18.53 1.80 -16.48
CA THR A 598 19.20 2.17 -17.73
C THR A 598 18.96 3.67 -18.00
N ILE A 599 19.86 4.52 -17.51
CA ILE A 599 19.90 5.93 -17.86
C ILE A 599 20.36 5.99 -19.33
N PRO A 600 19.57 6.60 -20.25
CA PRO A 600 19.92 6.66 -21.65
C PRO A 600 21.30 7.30 -21.85
N GLY A 601 22.08 6.79 -22.82
CA GLY A 601 23.46 7.21 -23.03
C GLY A 601 23.59 8.72 -23.32
N GLU A 602 22.61 9.29 -24.00
CA GLU A 602 22.51 10.73 -24.26
C GLU A 602 22.32 11.56 -22.99
N VAL A 603 21.59 11.03 -21.99
CA VAL A 603 21.40 11.68 -20.69
C VAL A 603 22.69 11.63 -19.88
N LYS A 604 23.39 10.47 -19.87
CA LYS A 604 24.69 10.35 -19.20
C LYS A 604 25.69 11.37 -19.74
N LYS A 605 25.80 11.45 -21.07
CA LYS A 605 26.67 12.42 -21.76
C LYS A 605 26.31 13.86 -21.41
N TRP A 606 25.03 14.22 -21.51
CA TRP A 606 24.54 15.56 -21.19
C TRP A 606 24.83 15.98 -19.73
N ALA A 607 24.63 15.07 -18.77
CA ALA A 607 24.93 15.33 -17.37
C ALA A 607 26.45 15.52 -17.13
N MET A 608 27.29 14.67 -17.73
CA MET A 608 28.75 14.78 -17.62
C MET A 608 29.30 16.09 -18.21
N GLU A 609 28.76 16.55 -19.33
CA GLU A 609 29.18 17.81 -19.97
C GLU A 609 28.88 19.04 -19.10
N ASN A 610 27.91 18.93 -18.18
CA ASN A 610 27.46 20.05 -17.35
C ASN A 610 27.89 19.97 -15.88
N SER A 611 28.47 18.84 -15.43
CA SER A 611 28.75 18.62 -14.00
C SER A 611 29.87 19.48 -13.40
N ARG A 612 30.81 19.93 -14.24
CA ARG A 612 32.00 20.68 -13.78
C ARG A 612 31.73 22.15 -13.43
N ARG A 613 30.56 22.66 -13.81
CA ARG A 613 30.14 24.05 -13.58
C ARG A 613 28.82 24.07 -12.83
N PRO A 614 28.49 25.16 -12.11
CA PRO A 614 27.13 25.37 -11.63
C PRO A 614 26.15 25.26 -12.79
N PHE A 615 25.18 24.37 -12.67
CA PHE A 615 24.24 24.08 -13.75
C PHE A 615 22.89 23.65 -13.20
N THR A 616 21.83 24.14 -13.84
CA THR A 616 20.47 23.62 -13.72
C THR A 616 19.90 23.46 -15.12
N GLY A 617 19.26 22.32 -15.38
CA GLY A 617 18.65 22.10 -16.68
C GLY A 617 17.88 20.80 -16.76
N SER A 618 17.25 20.59 -17.92
CA SER A 618 16.52 19.36 -18.20
C SER A 618 16.73 18.85 -19.62
N LEU A 619 16.62 17.54 -19.78
CA LEU A 619 16.66 16.86 -21.08
C LEU A 619 15.50 15.84 -21.16
N THR A 620 14.72 15.86 -22.23
CA THR A 620 13.68 14.86 -22.47
C THR A 620 14.27 13.70 -23.28
N SER A 621 14.09 12.47 -22.82
CA SER A 621 14.38 11.25 -23.57
C SER A 621 13.31 10.19 -23.32
N GLY A 622 12.70 9.69 -24.40
CA GLY A 622 11.59 8.75 -24.35
C GLY A 622 10.39 9.30 -23.57
N GLN A 623 9.93 8.54 -22.57
CA GLN A 623 8.80 8.91 -21.71
C GLN A 623 9.21 9.74 -20.47
N TRP A 624 10.48 10.14 -20.39
CA TRP A 624 11.05 10.78 -19.21
C TRP A 624 11.64 12.14 -19.53
N ARG A 625 11.51 13.07 -18.60
CA ARG A 625 12.26 14.32 -18.56
C ARG A 625 13.23 14.26 -17.38
N TYR A 626 14.52 14.33 -17.70
CA TYR A 626 15.61 14.29 -16.75
C TYR A 626 15.93 15.70 -16.27
N ILE A 627 16.18 15.84 -14.98
CA ILE A 627 16.49 17.09 -14.29
C ILE A 627 17.89 16.93 -13.71
N PHE A 628 18.81 17.82 -14.07
CA PHE A 628 20.19 17.78 -13.59
C PHE A 628 20.54 19.10 -12.91
N ILE A 629 21.10 18.98 -11.70
CA ILE A 629 21.54 20.11 -10.90
C ILE A 629 22.97 19.79 -10.43
N ALA A 630 23.90 20.69 -10.70
CA ALA A 630 25.30 20.55 -10.30
C ALA A 630 25.77 21.81 -9.58
N ALA A 631 26.53 21.62 -8.50
CA ALA A 631 27.16 22.71 -7.75
C ALA A 631 28.47 23.20 -8.40
N GLY A 632 28.92 22.52 -9.47
CA GLY A 632 30.23 22.68 -10.09
C GLY A 632 31.37 22.11 -9.25
N GLU A 633 32.60 22.43 -9.65
CA GLU A 633 33.81 22.05 -8.92
C GLU A 633 33.81 22.61 -7.48
N LYS A 634 34.09 21.75 -6.50
CA LYS A 634 34.28 22.10 -5.09
C LYS A 634 35.64 21.61 -4.59
N PRO A 635 36.34 22.41 -3.77
CA PRO A 635 37.73 22.14 -3.38
C PRO A 635 37.87 21.03 -2.32
N THR A 636 36.77 20.62 -1.68
CA THR A 636 36.77 19.60 -0.63
C THR A 636 35.62 18.62 -0.79
N ALA A 637 35.72 17.47 -0.14
CA ALA A 637 34.57 16.59 0.07
C ALA A 637 33.52 17.21 1.01
N GLY A 638 32.33 16.63 1.04
CA GLY A 638 31.26 16.98 1.98
C GLY A 638 30.21 17.99 1.46
N TYR A 639 30.36 18.48 0.23
CA TYR A 639 29.29 19.19 -0.45
C TYR A 639 28.26 18.21 -1.03
N ARG A 640 26.98 18.60 -1.01
CA ARG A 640 25.88 17.82 -1.59
C ARG A 640 24.87 18.73 -2.30
N VAL A 641 24.20 18.20 -3.30
CA VAL A 641 23.08 18.85 -3.98
C VAL A 641 21.84 18.02 -3.74
N GLU A 642 20.77 18.65 -3.28
CA GLU A 642 19.54 17.96 -2.94
C GLU A 642 18.34 18.62 -3.62
N ILE A 643 17.49 17.83 -4.26
CA ILE A 643 16.15 18.30 -4.68
C ILE A 643 15.25 18.21 -3.45
N THR A 644 14.74 19.36 -3.00
CA THR A 644 13.86 19.47 -1.83
C THR A 644 12.39 19.32 -2.22
N GLY A 645 12.04 19.60 -3.47
CA GLY A 645 10.70 19.39 -4.01
C GLY A 645 10.58 19.70 -5.49
N ILE A 646 9.55 19.15 -6.14
CA ILE A 646 9.15 19.51 -7.50
C ILE A 646 7.65 19.77 -7.46
N HIS A 647 7.18 20.90 -8.00
CA HIS A 647 5.78 21.32 -7.88
C HIS A 647 5.21 21.74 -9.24
N ASP A 648 4.05 21.18 -9.63
CA ASP A 648 3.28 21.64 -10.80
C ASP A 648 2.23 22.65 -10.35
N ASP A 649 2.29 23.87 -10.87
CA ASP A 649 1.34 24.94 -10.54
C ASP A 649 -0.02 24.81 -11.24
N GLY A 650 -0.20 23.78 -12.07
CA GLY A 650 -1.42 23.50 -12.83
C GLY A 650 -1.69 24.48 -13.97
N ARG A 651 -0.74 25.37 -14.28
CA ARG A 651 -0.81 26.39 -15.35
C ARG A 651 0.28 26.22 -16.40
N GLY A 652 0.94 25.07 -16.41
CA GLY A 652 1.99 24.72 -17.38
C GLY A 652 3.39 25.11 -16.92
N LYS A 653 3.59 25.32 -15.61
CA LYS A 653 4.90 25.58 -15.02
C LYS A 653 5.19 24.58 -13.90
N ILE A 654 6.36 23.94 -14.00
CA ILE A 654 6.92 23.06 -12.98
C ILE A 654 8.06 23.80 -12.29
N THR A 655 8.05 23.85 -10.96
CA THR A 655 9.11 24.47 -10.15
C THR A 655 9.92 23.39 -9.44
N VAL A 656 11.23 23.34 -9.68
CA VAL A 656 12.18 22.45 -9.03
C VAL A 656 12.89 23.22 -7.92
N HIS A 657 12.63 22.85 -6.67
CA HIS A 657 13.26 23.38 -5.48
C HIS A 657 14.48 22.52 -5.14
N TYR A 658 15.62 23.15 -4.90
CA TYR A 658 16.86 22.45 -4.59
C TYR A 658 17.73 23.24 -3.61
N ARG A 659 18.64 22.56 -2.92
CA ARG A 659 19.64 23.17 -2.03
C ARG A 659 21.02 22.63 -2.33
N VAL A 660 22.03 23.48 -2.28
CA VAL A 660 23.45 23.09 -2.24
C VAL A 660 23.95 23.24 -0.81
N ALA A 661 24.20 22.13 -0.12
CA ALA A 661 24.72 22.14 1.24
C ALA A 661 26.23 21.89 1.24
N GLY A 662 26.97 22.72 1.96
CA GLY A 662 28.39 22.51 2.23
C GLY A 662 28.63 21.60 3.44
N PRO A 663 29.89 21.20 3.67
CA PRO A 663 30.25 20.48 4.87
C PRO A 663 29.97 21.31 6.13
N PRO A 664 29.56 20.70 7.25
CA PRO A 664 29.31 21.43 8.50
C PRO A 664 30.54 22.24 8.96
N PRO A 665 30.35 23.45 9.52
CA PRO A 665 31.45 24.22 10.07
C PRO A 665 32.30 23.42 11.06
N GLY A 666 33.61 23.40 10.87
CA GLY A 666 34.56 22.68 11.74
C GLY A 666 34.70 21.18 11.45
N SER A 667 34.02 20.64 10.43
CA SER A 667 34.23 19.25 10.02
C SER A 667 35.58 19.05 9.34
N VAL A 668 36.28 17.96 9.69
CA VAL A 668 37.48 17.52 8.99
C VAL A 668 37.04 16.86 7.68
N VAL A 669 37.35 17.47 6.55
CA VAL A 669 36.98 16.98 5.21
C VAL A 669 38.21 16.66 4.38
N ALA A 670 38.10 15.63 3.54
CA ALA A 670 39.15 15.30 2.59
C ALA A 670 39.37 16.46 1.59
N GLN A 671 40.64 16.80 1.36
CA GLN A 671 41.06 17.80 0.38
C GLN A 671 41.11 17.15 -1.01
N VAL A 672 39.93 16.86 -1.55
CA VAL A 672 39.75 16.28 -2.87
C VAL A 672 38.77 17.14 -3.66
N ILE A 673 39.09 17.38 -4.93
CA ILE A 673 38.19 18.09 -5.84
C ILE A 673 36.96 17.21 -6.08
N THR A 674 35.79 17.76 -5.80
CA THR A 674 34.51 17.09 -6.00
C THR A 674 33.62 17.86 -6.97
N HIS A 675 32.63 17.18 -7.56
CA HIS A 675 31.62 17.74 -8.45
C HIS A 675 30.21 17.34 -7.98
N PRO A 676 29.73 17.89 -6.85
CA PRO A 676 28.44 17.52 -6.27
C PRO A 676 27.30 17.79 -7.25
N CYS A 677 26.45 16.78 -7.47
CA CYS A 677 25.34 16.85 -8.38
C CYS A 677 24.19 15.93 -7.97
N VAL A 678 23.03 16.18 -8.56
CA VAL A 678 21.86 15.32 -8.49
C VAL A 678 21.24 15.22 -9.88
N LEU A 679 20.92 13.99 -10.29
CA LEU A 679 20.15 13.69 -11.49
C LEU A 679 18.84 13.05 -11.05
N ALA A 680 17.71 13.65 -11.42
CA ALA A 680 16.40 13.07 -11.22
C ALA A 680 15.65 12.91 -12.55
N ARG A 681 14.55 12.17 -12.55
CA ARG A 681 13.58 12.16 -13.65
C ARG A 681 12.16 12.34 -13.17
N ILE A 682 11.37 13.02 -13.99
CA ILE A 682 9.92 13.15 -13.91
C ILE A 682 9.29 12.62 -15.20
N PRO A 683 7.97 12.35 -15.24
CA PRO A 683 7.28 12.06 -16.50
C PRO A 683 7.59 13.13 -17.56
N ALA A 684 7.83 12.70 -18.80
CA ALA A 684 7.99 13.63 -19.91
C ALA A 684 6.74 14.49 -20.08
N GLY A 685 6.97 15.73 -20.47
CA GLY A 685 5.94 16.74 -20.58
C GLY A 685 6.40 17.92 -21.43
N ASP A 686 5.51 18.89 -21.63
CA ASP A 686 5.72 20.16 -22.32
C ASP A 686 5.74 21.35 -21.35
N ALA A 687 5.32 21.15 -20.09
CA ALA A 687 5.33 22.23 -19.09
C ALA A 687 6.74 22.84 -18.91
N ALA A 688 6.82 24.16 -18.74
CA ALA A 688 8.10 24.85 -18.58
C ALA A 688 8.70 24.60 -17.19
N LEU A 689 10.01 24.37 -17.10
CA LEU A 689 10.71 24.19 -15.81
C LEU A 689 11.31 25.51 -15.32
N GLU A 690 11.12 25.79 -14.03
CA GLU A 690 11.81 26.82 -13.28
C GLU A 690 12.61 26.17 -12.14
N PHE A 691 13.83 26.64 -11.91
CA PHE A 691 14.69 26.16 -10.83
C PHE A 691 14.79 27.23 -9.74
N ARG A 692 14.58 26.82 -8.48
CA ARG A 692 14.67 27.70 -7.31
C ARG A 692 15.63 27.09 -6.29
N GLU A 693 16.74 27.79 -6.05
CA GLU A 693 17.66 27.43 -4.99
C GLU A 693 17.08 27.91 -3.64
N GLU A 694 17.01 27.00 -2.68
CA GLU A 694 16.58 27.26 -1.32
C GLU A 694 17.80 27.52 -0.43
N SER A 695 17.62 28.45 0.51
CA SER A 695 18.65 28.81 1.48
C SER A 695 18.92 27.71 2.51
#